data_AF-A0AA86RQX4-F1
#
_entry.id   AF-A0AA86RQX4-F1
#
_cell.length_a   1.000
_cell.length_b   1.000
_cell.length_c   1.000
_cell.angle_alpha   90.00
_cell.angle_beta   90.00
_cell.angle_gamma   90.00
#
_symmetry.space_group_name_H-M   'P 1'
#
loop_
_entity.id
_entity.type
_entity.pdbx_description
1 polymer ?
#
loop_
_entity_poly.entity_id
_entity_poly.type
_entity_poly.pdbx_seq_one_letter_code
_entity_poly.pdbx_strand_id
1 'polypeptide(L)'
;MDGLSIVYGDESLPRIVRRAVALGRYLQNPLAMVATLCGPRKEIMSWKLSPFESFLNQDDKFFMVEQVMVDVTNQVGLDINLAISHEWLFAPLQFISGLGPRKAASLQRSLVRAGAIFTRKDFLTEHKLGKKVFVNAVGFLRVRRSGLAASSSQFIDLLDDTRIHPESYILAQELAKDVYEEDGTGDANDDDDALEMAIEHVRDRPSYLKNLDVEEYASGKKRQNKIQTFYDIKRELIQGFQDWRNQYEEPSQDEEFYMISGETEETLAEGKIVQVTVRRVQAQKAICGLESGMTGILLKEDYTDDWRDVIELSDRLHEGDMLTCKIKSIQKNRYQVFLVCKDSEMRSNRLQNNRDIDPYYHEDRSCFQSDQDKARKEKELAKKHFKPRMIVHPRFQNITADEAMEFLSDKDPGESIIRPSSRGPSYRTLTLKINDGVYAHKDIVEGGKEHKDITSLLRIGKTLKIGDDTFEDLDEVMDRYVDPLVAHLKAMLNYRKFRKGTKAEVDELLRMEKAEYPMRIVYSFGISHEHPGTFILTYIRSTNPHHEYIGLYPKGFRFRKKMFEDIDRLVAYFQRHIDDPQHDSAPSIRSVAAMVPMRSPAAGGSSGASVGSGWGGGSNSEGGRRSHSYDRDRSSTPGSRTGRGEYRSNGNQDEHPRGVPRPYGRGRGGGRVTEQAVLLSMKDKYCPFTEKTLTPKQFH
;
A
#
# COMPACT_ATOMS: atom_id res chain seq x y z
N MET A 1 23.13 38.97 22.93
CA MET A 1 24.53 38.50 22.86
C MET A 1 24.50 36.98 22.95
N ASP A 2 23.92 36.35 21.92
CA ASP A 2 23.66 34.92 21.88
C ASP A 2 24.70 34.28 20.98
N GLY A 3 25.91 34.13 21.51
CA GLY A 3 27.07 33.56 20.83
C GLY A 3 27.49 32.25 21.46
N LEU A 4 26.63 31.24 21.44
CA LEU A 4 27.07 29.86 21.55
C LEU A 4 27.47 29.42 20.14
N SER A 5 28.74 29.63 19.79
CA SER A 5 29.33 29.03 18.59
C SER A 5 29.31 27.52 18.80
N ILE A 6 28.35 26.84 18.16
CA ILE A 6 28.40 25.38 18.03
C ILE A 6 29.74 25.08 17.33
N VAL A 7 30.59 24.32 18.02
CA VAL A 7 32.03 24.16 17.78
C VAL A 7 32.29 23.35 16.50
N TYR A 8 32.01 23.94 15.34
CA TYR A 8 32.46 23.42 14.04
C TYR A 8 33.95 23.67 13.78
N GLY A 9 34.67 24.17 14.78
CA GLY A 9 36.01 24.74 14.62
C GLY A 9 35.92 26.19 14.13
N ASP A 10 37.07 26.82 13.98
CA ASP A 10 37.18 28.19 13.48
C ASP A 10 36.55 28.28 12.07
N GLU A 11 35.52 29.13 11.91
CA GLU A 11 34.82 29.32 10.64
C GLU A 11 35.72 29.93 9.55
N SER A 12 36.86 30.50 9.95
CA SER A 12 37.90 30.97 9.04
C SER A 12 38.56 29.85 8.23
N LEU A 13 38.46 28.60 8.69
CA LEU A 13 39.11 27.45 8.05
C LEU A 13 38.35 26.96 6.80
N PRO A 14 39.08 26.51 5.75
CA PRO A 14 38.48 25.91 4.57
C PRO A 14 37.56 24.72 4.91
N ARG A 15 36.48 24.54 4.12
CA ARG A 15 35.49 23.47 4.34
C ARG A 15 36.10 22.07 4.43
N ILE A 16 37.11 21.79 3.60
CA ILE A 16 37.79 20.49 3.57
C ILE A 16 38.54 20.20 4.89
N VAL A 17 39.17 21.24 5.47
CA VAL A 17 39.90 21.13 6.75
C VAL A 17 38.91 20.88 7.88
N ARG A 18 37.81 21.62 7.93
CA ARG A 18 36.74 21.39 8.92
C ARG A 18 36.16 19.98 8.83
N ARG A 19 35.97 19.45 7.61
CA ARG A 19 35.54 18.06 7.39
C ARG A 19 36.55 17.06 7.93
N ALA A 20 37.84 17.23 7.64
CA ALA A 20 38.89 16.33 8.12
C ALA A 20 38.98 16.33 9.67
N VAL A 21 38.92 17.51 10.29
CA VAL A 21 38.90 17.64 11.76
C VAL A 21 37.66 16.97 12.37
N ALA A 22 36.48 17.15 11.76
CA ALA A 22 35.26 16.52 12.22
C ALA A 22 35.33 14.98 12.15
N LEU A 23 35.90 14.43 11.08
CA LEU A 23 36.12 12.98 10.95
C LEU A 23 37.10 12.46 12.00
N GLY A 24 38.21 13.17 12.25
CA GLY A 24 39.16 12.81 13.30
C GLY A 24 38.52 12.80 14.69
N ARG A 25 37.71 13.81 15.02
CA ARG A 25 36.95 13.86 16.28
C ARG A 25 35.87 12.79 16.36
N TYR A 26 35.21 12.47 15.24
CA TYR A 26 34.21 11.41 15.19
C TYR A 26 34.83 10.05 15.49
N LEU A 27 36.02 9.76 14.94
CA LEU A 27 36.77 8.54 15.27
C LEU A 27 37.15 8.47 16.76
N GLN A 28 37.53 9.61 17.37
CA GLN A 28 37.87 9.67 18.79
C GLN A 28 36.65 9.50 19.70
N ASN A 29 35.54 10.19 19.40
CA ASN A 29 34.32 10.14 20.18
C ASN A 29 33.09 10.44 19.29
N PRO A 30 32.46 9.39 18.74
CA PRO A 30 31.27 9.54 17.90
C PRO A 30 30.11 10.23 18.64
N LEU A 31 29.92 9.89 19.92
CA LEU A 31 28.84 10.41 20.75
C LEU A 31 28.92 11.93 20.89
N ALA A 32 30.10 12.49 21.17
CA ALA A 32 30.28 13.93 21.28
C ALA A 32 30.00 14.67 19.97
N MET A 33 30.43 14.09 18.84
CA MET A 33 30.18 14.68 17.53
C MET A 33 28.71 14.62 17.14
N VAL A 34 28.02 13.49 17.36
CA VAL A 34 26.57 13.38 17.10
C VAL A 34 25.77 14.31 18.02
N ALA A 35 26.15 14.41 19.30
CA ALA A 35 25.52 15.33 20.24
C ALA A 35 25.65 16.80 19.80
N THR A 36 26.73 17.16 19.11
CA THR A 36 26.93 18.51 18.58
C THR A 36 25.88 18.85 17.52
N LEU A 37 25.51 17.90 16.67
CA LEU A 37 24.46 18.04 15.65
C LEU A 37 23.06 18.23 16.27
N CYS A 38 22.89 17.84 17.53
CA CYS A 38 21.66 18.02 18.28
C CYS A 38 21.55 19.40 18.96
N GLY A 39 22.49 20.31 18.67
CA GLY A 39 22.47 21.68 19.19
C GLY A 39 21.25 22.50 18.73
N PRO A 40 21.23 23.82 19.01
CA PRO A 40 20.09 24.71 18.71
C PRO A 40 19.54 24.64 17.28
N ARG A 41 20.40 24.34 16.29
CA ARG A 41 20.02 24.22 14.88
C ARG A 41 19.40 22.86 14.50
N LYS A 42 19.50 21.86 15.38
CA LYS A 42 18.99 20.49 15.19
C LYS A 42 19.38 19.90 13.82
N GLU A 43 20.63 20.09 13.41
CA GLU A 43 21.17 19.60 12.13
C GLU A 43 21.06 18.07 12.00
N ILE A 44 21.03 17.36 13.14
CA ILE A 44 20.74 15.93 13.23
C ILE A 44 19.44 15.53 12.50
N MET A 45 18.45 16.43 12.42
CA MET A 45 17.19 16.18 11.72
C MET A 45 17.35 16.13 10.19
N SER A 46 18.47 16.62 9.66
CA SER A 46 18.80 16.50 8.22
C SER A 46 19.45 15.16 7.88
N TRP A 47 19.83 14.36 8.89
CA TRP A 47 20.35 13.02 8.66
C TRP A 47 19.23 12.09 8.22
N LYS A 48 19.41 11.44 7.07
CA LYS A 48 18.49 10.44 6.53
C LYS A 48 18.89 9.07 7.07
N LEU A 49 18.24 8.63 8.15
CA LEU A 49 18.55 7.36 8.81
C LEU A 49 17.75 6.19 8.21
N SER A 50 16.54 6.46 7.70
CA SER A 50 15.65 5.44 7.13
C SER A 50 14.90 5.97 5.91
N PRO A 51 14.64 5.13 4.89
CA PRO A 51 13.77 5.49 3.76
C PRO A 51 12.36 5.94 4.18
N PHE A 52 11.88 5.47 5.34
CA PHE A 52 10.52 5.74 5.84
C PHE A 52 10.43 6.96 6.78
N GLU A 53 11.51 7.72 6.91
CA GLU A 53 11.54 8.84 7.85
C GLU A 53 10.56 9.97 7.50
N SER A 54 10.18 10.09 6.22
CA SER A 54 9.17 11.06 5.78
C SER A 54 7.77 10.81 6.35
N PHE A 55 7.51 9.63 6.92
CA PHE A 55 6.24 9.30 7.57
C PHE A 55 6.17 9.77 9.02
N LEU A 56 7.29 10.23 9.61
CA LEU A 56 7.35 10.71 10.98
C LEU A 56 7.18 12.22 11.04
N ASN A 57 6.50 12.70 12.08
CA ASN A 57 6.53 14.12 12.41
C ASN A 57 7.92 14.52 12.90
N GLN A 58 8.32 15.77 12.65
CA GLN A 58 9.63 16.28 13.05
C GLN A 58 9.84 16.23 14.57
N ASP A 59 8.80 16.47 15.36
CA ASP A 59 8.86 16.40 16.82
C ASP A 59 9.04 14.96 17.31
N ASP A 60 8.32 14.00 16.71
CA ASP A 60 8.44 12.58 17.04
C ASP A 60 9.84 12.06 16.67
N LYS A 61 10.34 12.43 15.48
CA LYS A 61 11.71 12.11 15.05
C LYS A 61 12.74 12.64 16.03
N PHE A 62 12.62 13.91 16.44
CA PHE A 62 13.55 14.51 17.40
C PHE A 62 13.46 13.84 18.78
N PHE A 63 12.25 13.53 19.24
CA PHE A 63 12.04 12.84 20.51
C PHE A 63 12.73 11.47 20.54
N MET A 64 12.62 10.69 19.46
CA MET A 64 13.32 9.40 19.34
C MET A 64 14.84 9.57 19.40
N VAL A 65 15.38 10.57 18.70
CA VAL A 65 16.81 10.89 18.75
C VAL A 65 17.23 11.31 20.16
N GLU A 66 16.46 12.18 20.81
CA GLU A 66 16.73 12.64 22.17
C GLU A 66 16.76 11.47 23.16
N GLN A 67 15.80 10.55 23.06
CA GLN A 67 15.74 9.36 23.90
C GLN A 67 16.98 8.48 23.75
N VAL A 68 17.37 8.16 22.50
CA VAL A 68 18.59 7.38 22.23
C VAL A 68 19.85 8.11 22.72
N MET A 69 19.92 9.43 22.53
CA MET A 69 21.04 10.23 23.00
C MET A 69 21.14 10.25 24.52
N VAL A 70 20.02 10.30 25.24
CA VAL A 70 19.98 10.17 26.70
C VAL A 70 20.48 8.79 27.11
N ASP A 71 19.94 7.71 26.54
CA ASP A 71 20.32 6.34 26.91
C ASP A 71 21.83 6.10 26.71
N VAL A 72 22.35 6.40 25.52
CA VAL A 72 23.77 6.21 25.19
C VAL A 72 24.68 7.12 26.02
N THR A 73 24.30 8.38 26.25
CA THR A 73 25.12 9.32 27.03
C THR A 73 25.23 8.88 28.49
N ASN A 74 24.13 8.45 29.11
CA ASN A 74 24.16 7.98 30.49
C ASN A 74 24.86 6.62 30.61
N GLN A 75 24.77 5.75 29.60
CA GLN A 75 25.53 4.50 29.56
C GLN A 75 27.03 4.75 29.48
N VAL A 76 27.50 5.62 28.58
CA VAL A 76 28.94 5.91 28.41
C VAL A 76 29.48 6.75 29.57
N GLY A 77 28.72 7.74 30.03
CA GLY A 77 29.16 8.73 30.99
C GLY A 77 29.99 9.85 30.34
N LEU A 78 30.26 10.91 31.10
CA LEU A 78 31.01 12.06 30.62
C LEU A 78 32.16 12.40 31.57
N ASP A 79 33.39 12.38 31.06
CA ASP A 79 34.58 12.87 31.76
C ASP A 79 34.59 14.40 31.76
N ILE A 80 34.34 14.98 32.93
CA ILE A 80 34.19 16.42 33.09
C ILE A 80 35.52 17.16 32.94
N ASN A 81 36.61 16.64 33.51
CA ASN A 81 37.91 17.31 33.45
C ASN A 81 38.50 17.30 32.02
N LEU A 82 38.24 16.23 31.28
CA LEU A 82 38.59 16.17 29.86
C LEU A 82 37.70 17.12 29.03
N ALA A 83 36.41 17.21 29.34
CA ALA A 83 35.50 18.14 28.66
C ALA A 83 35.87 19.61 28.93
N ILE A 84 36.30 19.97 30.14
CA ILE A 84 36.81 21.32 30.45
C ILE A 84 38.01 21.67 29.57
N SER A 85 38.88 20.71 29.30
CA SER A 85 40.07 20.91 28.46
C SER A 85 39.75 20.98 26.96
N HIS A 86 38.64 20.38 26.52
CA HIS A 86 38.25 20.30 25.12
C HIS A 86 36.75 20.58 24.95
N GLU A 87 36.42 21.80 24.53
CA GLU A 87 35.03 22.29 24.50
C GLU A 87 34.06 21.40 23.70
N TRP A 88 34.51 20.79 22.62
CA TRP A 88 33.68 19.93 21.76
C TRP A 88 33.18 18.65 22.46
N LEU A 89 33.79 18.26 23.60
CA LEU A 89 33.34 17.13 24.41
C LEU A 89 32.18 17.49 25.36
N PHE A 90 31.79 18.76 25.48
CA PHE A 90 30.63 19.14 26.31
C PHE A 90 29.28 18.86 25.65
N ALA A 91 29.24 18.62 24.34
CA ALA A 91 27.97 18.47 23.62
C ALA A 91 27.03 17.39 24.20
N PRO A 92 27.51 16.22 24.68
CA PRO A 92 26.67 15.22 25.34
C PRO A 92 26.10 15.66 26.69
N LEU A 93 26.65 16.68 27.35
CA LEU A 93 26.22 17.11 28.71
C LEU A 93 24.72 17.44 28.77
N GLN A 94 24.12 17.88 27.68
CA GLN A 94 22.68 18.16 27.60
C GLN A 94 21.79 16.92 27.73
N PHE A 95 22.33 15.72 27.49
CA PHE A 95 21.62 14.44 27.51
C PHE A 95 21.86 13.63 28.80
N ILE A 96 22.66 14.14 29.73
CA ILE A 96 22.80 13.53 31.06
C ILE A 96 21.49 13.66 31.83
N SER A 97 21.10 12.60 32.52
CA SER A 97 19.86 12.51 33.28
C SER A 97 19.70 13.67 34.27
N GLY A 98 18.55 14.35 34.23
CA GLY A 98 18.25 15.51 35.08
C GLY A 98 18.82 16.85 34.56
N LEU A 99 19.74 16.81 33.61
CA LEU A 99 20.16 17.96 32.81
C LEU A 99 19.23 18.14 31.61
N GLY A 100 19.57 19.13 30.80
CA GLY A 100 18.87 19.55 29.60
C GLY A 100 19.62 20.76 29.03
N PRO A 101 19.31 21.23 27.82
CA PRO A 101 20.15 22.19 27.10
C PRO A 101 20.48 23.45 27.92
N ARG A 102 19.48 24.00 28.62
CA ARG A 102 19.65 25.19 29.47
C ARG A 102 20.53 24.95 30.69
N LYS A 103 20.34 23.83 31.39
CA LYS A 103 21.13 23.50 32.59
C LYS A 103 22.56 23.12 32.23
N ALA A 104 22.73 22.34 31.16
CA ALA A 104 24.04 21.95 30.64
C ALA A 104 24.87 23.17 30.22
N ALA A 105 24.28 24.12 29.49
CA ALA A 105 24.97 25.36 29.12
C ALA A 105 25.35 26.25 30.33
N SER A 106 24.55 26.23 31.40
CA SER A 106 24.89 26.92 32.65
C SER A 106 26.05 26.23 33.38
N LEU A 107 25.98 24.89 33.46
CA LEU A 107 27.01 24.09 34.10
C LEU A 107 28.35 24.19 33.36
N GLN A 108 28.35 24.00 32.03
CA GLN A 108 29.54 24.14 31.19
C GLN A 108 30.28 25.47 31.44
N ARG A 109 29.57 26.60 31.43
CA ARG A 109 30.17 27.91 31.71
C ARG A 109 30.80 28.00 33.10
N SER A 110 30.18 27.35 34.08
CA SER A 110 30.74 27.30 35.43
C SER A 110 31.97 26.41 35.52
N LEU A 111 31.98 25.27 34.82
CA LEU A 111 33.08 24.31 34.78
C LEU A 111 34.32 24.88 34.08
N VAL A 112 34.12 25.51 32.92
CA VAL A 112 35.20 26.16 32.17
C VAL A 112 35.84 27.29 32.99
N ARG A 113 35.05 28.01 33.80
CA ARG A 113 35.58 29.04 34.71
C ARG A 113 36.40 28.45 35.87
N ALA A 114 35.99 27.30 36.41
CA ALA A 114 36.69 26.63 37.50
C ALA A 114 37.99 25.95 37.03
N GLY A 115 38.01 25.44 35.80
CA GLY A 115 39.20 24.85 35.16
C GLY A 115 39.45 23.38 35.50
N ALA A 116 39.11 22.93 36.71
CA ALA A 116 39.15 21.52 37.11
C ALA A 116 38.17 21.24 38.26
N ILE A 117 37.74 19.98 38.38
CA ILE A 117 36.98 19.44 39.51
C ILE A 117 37.75 18.27 40.12
N PHE A 118 37.70 18.15 41.44
CA PHE A 118 38.38 17.09 42.19
C PHE A 118 37.41 16.18 42.95
N THR A 119 36.21 16.65 43.28
CA THR A 119 35.16 15.80 43.85
C THR A 119 33.80 16.02 43.21
N ARG A 120 33.00 14.95 43.11
CA ARG A 120 31.59 15.05 42.72
C ARG A 120 30.77 15.99 43.62
N LYS A 121 31.16 16.20 44.88
CA LYS A 121 30.44 17.12 45.78
C LYS A 121 30.44 18.57 45.28
N ASP A 122 31.46 18.97 44.50
CA ASP A 122 31.62 20.33 43.97
C ASP A 122 30.49 20.71 43.01
N PHE A 123 29.85 19.72 42.35
CA PHE A 123 28.68 19.98 41.52
C PHE A 123 27.53 20.59 42.33
N LEU A 124 27.36 20.16 43.59
CA LEU A 124 26.32 20.65 44.47
C LEU A 124 26.70 21.99 45.13
N THR A 125 27.94 22.10 45.63
CA THR A 125 28.41 23.23 46.44
C THR A 125 28.88 24.41 45.59
N GLU A 126 29.82 24.17 44.67
CA GLU A 126 30.49 25.22 43.89
C GLU A 126 29.71 25.58 42.62
N HIS A 127 29.20 24.56 41.93
CA HIS A 127 28.47 24.72 40.67
C HIS A 127 26.94 24.84 40.84
N LYS A 128 26.45 24.76 42.08
CA LYS A 128 25.06 25.04 42.48
C LYS A 128 24.02 24.22 41.71
N LEU A 129 24.31 22.95 41.39
CA LEU A 129 23.28 22.04 40.89
C LEU A 129 22.21 21.84 41.98
N GLY A 130 20.94 21.95 41.61
CA GLY A 130 19.86 21.65 42.57
C GLY A 130 19.92 20.20 43.04
N LYS A 131 19.61 19.93 44.32
CA LYS A 131 19.72 18.59 44.94
C LYS A 131 19.11 17.44 44.12
N LYS A 132 17.92 17.63 43.56
CA LYS A 132 17.27 16.62 42.70
C LYS A 132 18.02 16.38 41.38
N VAL A 133 18.57 17.44 40.80
CA VAL A 133 19.36 17.36 39.57
C VAL A 133 20.68 16.68 39.83
N PHE A 134 21.32 17.00 40.97
CA PHE A 134 22.55 16.35 41.41
C PHE A 134 22.37 14.83 41.53
N VAL A 135 21.37 14.35 42.27
CA VAL A 135 21.09 12.91 42.44
C VAL A 135 20.85 12.23 41.10
N ASN A 136 20.15 12.88 40.16
CA ASN A 136 19.88 12.27 38.86
C ASN A 136 21.11 12.23 37.94
N ALA A 137 22.02 13.20 38.05
CA ALA A 137 23.11 13.38 37.08
C ALA A 137 24.44 12.78 37.53
N VAL A 138 24.75 12.84 38.83
CA VAL A 138 26.13 12.71 39.33
C VAL A 138 26.76 11.35 39.05
N GLY A 139 25.99 10.26 39.04
CA GLY A 139 26.49 8.91 38.71
C GLY A 139 27.00 8.78 37.28
N PHE A 140 26.59 9.68 36.37
CA PHE A 140 27.00 9.70 34.97
C PHE A 140 28.11 10.72 34.69
N LEU A 141 28.43 11.58 35.67
CA LEU A 141 29.52 12.54 35.58
C LEU A 141 30.79 11.91 36.18
N ARG A 142 31.74 11.59 35.33
CA ARG A 142 33.01 10.98 35.70
C ARG A 142 34.01 12.08 36.08
N VAL A 143 34.60 11.96 37.26
CA VAL A 143 35.69 12.84 37.72
C VAL A 143 36.93 11.99 37.87
N ARG A 144 37.94 12.26 37.05
CA ARG A 144 39.23 11.56 37.10
C ARG A 144 40.37 12.54 36.85
N ARG A 145 41.60 12.07 37.09
CA ARG A 145 42.83 12.82 36.81
C ARG A 145 43.08 12.94 35.29
N SER A 146 42.30 13.79 34.62
CA SER A 146 42.42 14.11 33.20
C SER A 146 42.54 15.63 32.99
N GLY A 147 43.00 16.05 31.81
CA GLY A 147 43.11 17.48 31.50
C GLY A 147 44.03 18.24 32.46
N LEU A 148 43.61 19.45 32.87
CA LEU A 148 44.36 20.27 33.84
C LEU A 148 44.48 19.60 35.22
N ALA A 149 43.53 18.76 35.62
CA ALA A 149 43.56 18.04 36.89
C ALA A 149 44.71 17.02 36.96
N ALA A 150 45.24 16.55 35.82
CA ALA A 150 46.36 15.60 35.78
C ALA A 150 47.68 16.18 36.33
N SER A 151 47.83 17.51 36.29
CA SER A 151 49.00 18.22 36.84
C SER A 151 48.85 18.64 38.31
N SER A 152 47.67 18.44 38.88
CA SER A 152 47.35 18.80 40.26
C SER A 152 47.71 17.67 41.23
N SER A 153 48.22 18.03 42.40
CA SER A 153 48.42 17.09 43.51
C SER A 153 47.18 16.90 44.39
N GLN A 154 46.04 17.50 44.01
CA GLN A 154 44.81 17.36 44.77
C GLN A 154 44.26 15.93 44.67
N PHE A 155 43.71 15.49 45.80
CA PHE A 155 43.11 14.19 45.96
C PHE A 155 41.85 14.03 45.08
N ILE A 156 41.68 12.86 44.48
CA ILE A 156 40.46 12.49 43.74
C ILE A 156 40.07 11.09 44.17
N ASP A 157 38.84 10.96 44.68
CA ASP A 157 38.28 9.69 45.12
C ASP A 157 38.19 8.71 43.93
N LEU A 158 38.71 7.50 44.12
CA LEU A 158 38.71 6.44 43.11
C LEU A 158 37.30 6.01 42.69
N LEU A 159 36.31 6.16 43.57
CA LEU A 159 34.90 5.87 43.27
C LEU A 159 34.28 6.92 42.35
N ASP A 160 34.81 8.15 42.31
CA ASP A 160 34.35 9.20 41.36
C ASP A 160 34.71 8.85 39.89
N ASP A 161 35.66 7.92 39.71
CA ASP A 161 36.04 7.29 38.44
C ASP A 161 35.18 6.05 38.10
N THR A 162 34.02 5.89 38.76
CA THR A 162 33.09 4.77 38.54
C THR A 162 31.64 5.23 38.40
N ARG A 163 30.75 4.39 37.86
CA ARG A 163 29.30 4.67 37.81
C ARG A 163 28.59 4.49 39.15
N ILE A 164 29.31 4.09 40.20
CA ILE A 164 28.75 3.97 41.54
C ILE A 164 28.24 5.35 41.96
N HIS A 165 26.98 5.41 42.38
CA HIS A 165 26.39 6.67 42.81
C HIS A 165 26.87 7.02 44.23
N PRO A 166 27.13 8.30 44.57
CA PRO A 166 27.58 8.72 45.91
C PRO A 166 26.74 8.20 47.09
N GLU A 167 25.45 7.92 46.88
CA GLU A 167 24.58 7.31 47.90
C GLU A 167 24.96 5.87 48.27
N SER A 168 25.74 5.21 47.42
CA SER A 168 26.18 3.82 47.55
C SER A 168 27.68 3.68 47.81
N TYR A 169 28.41 4.78 48.03
CA TYR A 169 29.86 4.74 48.32
C TYR A 169 30.16 3.92 49.56
N ILE A 170 29.36 4.10 50.63
CA ILE A 170 29.49 3.32 51.86
C ILE A 170 29.36 1.82 51.58
N LEU A 171 28.45 1.41 50.67
CA LEU A 171 28.27 0.00 50.32
C LEU A 171 29.49 -0.55 49.56
N ALA A 172 30.07 0.27 48.67
CA ALA A 172 31.25 -0.12 47.90
C ALA A 172 32.50 -0.21 48.77
N GLN A 173 32.66 0.72 49.71
CA GLN A 173 33.72 0.73 50.71
C GLN A 173 33.62 -0.49 51.63
N GLU A 174 32.43 -0.79 52.17
CA GLU A 174 32.19 -1.98 53.00
C GLU A 174 32.51 -3.28 52.22
N LEU A 175 32.06 -3.38 50.97
CA LEU A 175 32.34 -4.53 50.11
C LEU A 175 33.84 -4.72 49.86
N ALA A 176 34.53 -3.63 49.49
CA ALA A 176 35.96 -3.67 49.21
C ALA A 176 36.76 -4.03 50.48
N LYS A 177 36.36 -3.49 51.63
CA LYS A 177 36.95 -3.78 52.93
C LYS A 177 36.80 -5.25 53.32
N ASP A 178 35.58 -5.81 53.25
CA ASP A 178 35.34 -7.22 53.59
C ASP A 178 36.20 -8.15 52.70
N VAL A 179 36.30 -7.86 51.40
CA VAL A 179 37.14 -8.63 50.46
C VAL A 179 38.63 -8.47 50.77
N TYR A 180 39.06 -7.29 51.19
CA TYR A 180 40.44 -7.02 51.59
C TYR A 180 40.83 -7.73 52.90
N GLU A 181 39.92 -7.80 53.87
CA GLU A 181 40.11 -8.55 55.12
C GLU A 181 40.22 -10.07 54.87
N GLU A 182 39.43 -10.63 53.95
CA GLU A 182 39.49 -12.04 53.56
C GLU A 182 40.85 -12.43 52.93
N ASP A 183 41.56 -11.50 52.29
CA ASP A 183 42.90 -11.72 51.71
C ASP A 183 44.01 -11.78 52.79
N GLY A 184 43.69 -11.54 54.07
CA GLY A 184 44.65 -11.61 55.17
C GLY A 184 45.69 -10.48 55.19
N THR A 185 45.50 -9.44 54.37
CA THR A 185 46.31 -8.21 54.32
C THR A 185 45.68 -7.04 55.07
N GLY A 186 44.47 -7.21 55.60
CA GLY A 186 43.73 -6.20 56.36
C GLY A 186 44.38 -5.83 57.70
N ASP A 187 44.69 -4.55 57.88
CA ASP A 187 44.84 -3.96 59.21
C ASP A 187 43.44 -3.67 59.77
N ALA A 188 43.18 -3.99 61.04
CA ALA A 188 41.84 -3.93 61.64
C ALA A 188 41.36 -2.49 61.96
N ASN A 189 42.04 -1.48 61.42
CA ASN A 189 41.78 -0.08 61.69
C ASN A 189 40.74 0.46 60.69
N ASP A 190 39.70 1.12 61.22
CA ASP A 190 38.56 1.68 60.46
C ASP A 190 38.83 3.11 59.93
N ASP A 191 40.10 3.47 59.74
CA ASP A 191 40.47 4.82 59.29
C ASP A 191 40.18 5.01 57.78
N ASP A 192 39.90 6.25 57.34
CA ASP A 192 39.58 6.56 55.94
C ASP A 192 40.68 6.08 54.96
N ASP A 193 41.95 6.11 55.39
CA ASP A 193 43.09 5.61 54.63
C ASP A 193 43.02 4.08 54.39
N ALA A 194 42.46 3.32 55.32
CA ALA A 194 42.30 1.87 55.19
C ALA A 194 41.22 1.50 54.17
N LEU A 195 40.13 2.26 54.11
CA LEU A 195 39.08 2.10 53.11
C LEU A 195 39.57 2.42 51.69
N GLU A 196 40.42 3.44 51.56
CA GLU A 196 41.03 3.77 50.27
C GLU A 196 41.98 2.66 49.80
N MET A 197 42.87 2.18 50.69
CA MET A 197 43.76 1.06 50.38
C MET A 197 42.98 -0.20 49.97
N ALA A 198 41.83 -0.47 50.61
CA ALA A 198 40.98 -1.59 50.24
C ALA A 198 40.40 -1.44 48.82
N ILE A 199 39.97 -0.24 48.44
CA ILE A 199 39.48 0.03 47.08
C ILE A 199 40.61 -0.12 46.05
N GLU A 200 41.79 0.43 46.32
CA GLU A 200 42.96 0.27 45.45
C GLU A 200 43.32 -1.21 45.27
N HIS A 201 43.42 -1.96 46.37
CA HIS A 201 43.75 -3.37 46.35
C HIS A 201 42.78 -4.19 45.48
N VAL A 202 41.49 -3.93 45.64
CA VAL A 202 40.43 -4.64 44.93
C VAL A 202 40.42 -4.30 43.43
N ARG A 203 40.73 -3.04 43.07
CA ARG A 203 40.89 -2.62 41.66
C ARG A 203 42.13 -3.24 41.01
N ASP A 204 43.23 -3.33 41.76
CA ASP A 204 44.49 -3.91 41.28
C ASP A 204 44.41 -5.43 41.12
N ARG A 205 43.54 -6.09 41.89
CA ARG A 205 43.35 -7.55 41.86
C ARG A 205 41.89 -7.94 41.61
N PRO A 206 41.41 -7.83 40.35
CA PRO A 206 40.00 -8.11 40.02
C PRO A 206 39.55 -9.56 40.24
N SER A 207 40.47 -10.51 40.43
CA SER A 207 40.16 -11.93 40.66
C SER A 207 39.32 -12.16 41.91
N TYR A 208 39.56 -11.41 42.99
CA TYR A 208 38.83 -11.56 44.25
C TYR A 208 37.36 -11.18 44.05
N LEU A 209 37.10 -10.06 43.39
CA LEU A 209 35.73 -9.66 43.07
C LEU A 209 35.05 -10.61 42.09
N LYS A 210 35.76 -11.15 41.09
CA LYS A 210 35.16 -12.09 40.13
C LYS A 210 34.58 -13.32 40.81
N ASN A 211 35.29 -13.85 41.80
CA ASN A 211 34.90 -15.06 42.53
C ASN A 211 33.86 -14.81 43.64
N LEU A 212 33.64 -13.57 44.06
CA LEU A 212 32.67 -13.22 45.09
C LEU A 212 31.23 -13.56 44.65
N ASP A 213 30.52 -14.35 45.46
CA ASP A 213 29.07 -14.55 45.32
C ASP A 213 28.31 -13.38 45.96
N VAL A 214 27.67 -12.60 45.10
CA VAL A 214 26.94 -11.39 45.50
C VAL A 214 25.63 -11.72 46.24
N GLU A 215 24.98 -12.84 45.92
CA GLU A 215 23.71 -13.23 46.53
C GLU A 215 23.92 -13.71 47.98
N GLU A 216 24.97 -14.51 48.20
CA GLU A 216 25.38 -14.96 49.52
C GLU A 216 25.82 -13.77 50.38
N TYR A 217 26.68 -12.91 49.84
CA TYR A 217 27.15 -11.70 50.53
C TYR A 217 25.98 -10.78 50.95
N ALA A 218 25.07 -10.48 50.02
CA ALA A 218 23.91 -9.63 50.30
C ALA A 218 22.97 -10.25 51.34
N SER A 219 22.83 -11.58 51.35
CA SER A 219 22.05 -12.31 52.35
C SER A 219 22.72 -12.26 53.72
N GLY A 220 24.04 -12.46 53.80
CA GLY A 220 24.82 -12.35 55.03
C GLY A 220 24.71 -10.98 55.71
N LYS A 221 24.71 -9.89 54.92
CA LYS A 221 24.55 -8.51 55.42
C LYS A 221 23.08 -8.07 55.58
N LYS A 222 22.10 -8.94 55.36
CA LYS A 222 20.64 -8.65 55.42
C LYS A 222 20.20 -7.53 54.46
N ARG A 223 20.80 -7.43 53.27
CA ARG A 223 20.56 -6.39 52.24
C ARG A 223 20.10 -6.97 50.89
N GLN A 224 19.20 -7.96 50.93
CA GLN A 224 18.66 -8.63 49.75
C GLN A 224 17.98 -7.67 48.74
N ASN A 225 17.48 -6.53 49.22
CA ASN A 225 16.89 -5.49 48.36
C ASN A 225 17.91 -4.71 47.51
N LYS A 226 19.22 -4.92 47.70
CA LYS A 226 20.30 -4.23 46.98
C LYS A 226 21.20 -5.18 46.18
N ILE A 227 20.78 -6.41 45.92
CA ILE A 227 21.57 -7.42 45.17
C ILE A 227 22.03 -6.85 43.82
N GLN A 228 21.14 -6.23 43.05
CA GLN A 228 21.51 -5.62 41.76
C GLN A 228 22.55 -4.50 41.93
N THR A 229 22.39 -3.66 42.95
CA THR A 229 23.37 -2.59 43.26
C THR A 229 24.74 -3.17 43.58
N PHE A 230 24.82 -4.30 44.29
CA PHE A 230 26.09 -4.97 44.56
C PHE A 230 26.70 -5.58 43.30
N TYR A 231 25.90 -6.14 42.38
CA TYR A 231 26.40 -6.57 41.08
C TYR A 231 26.98 -5.41 40.28
N ASP A 232 26.30 -4.27 40.27
CA ASP A 232 26.77 -3.07 39.57
C ASP A 232 28.05 -2.51 40.21
N ILE A 233 28.11 -2.43 41.55
CA ILE A 233 29.33 -2.07 42.30
C ILE A 233 30.48 -3.03 41.98
N LYS A 234 30.25 -4.35 42.03
CA LYS A 234 31.27 -5.37 41.69
C LYS A 234 31.83 -5.15 40.28
N ARG A 235 30.97 -4.90 39.29
CA ARG A 235 31.40 -4.64 37.91
C ARG A 235 32.21 -3.35 37.79
N GLU A 236 31.76 -2.29 38.45
CA GLU A 236 32.41 -0.98 38.40
C GLU A 236 33.73 -0.92 39.19
N LEU A 237 33.86 -1.69 40.28
CA LEU A 237 35.15 -1.86 40.97
C LEU A 237 36.14 -2.70 40.16
N ILE A 238 35.67 -3.68 39.38
CA ILE A 238 36.53 -4.42 38.44
C ILE A 238 37.01 -3.51 37.30
N GLN A 239 36.09 -2.77 36.68
CA GLN A 239 36.41 -1.87 35.57
C GLN A 239 35.47 -0.66 35.55
N GLY A 240 35.93 0.42 36.20
CA GLY A 240 35.17 1.67 36.31
C GLY A 240 34.88 2.31 34.95
N PHE A 241 33.62 2.69 34.72
CA PHE A 241 33.16 3.29 33.46
C PHE A 241 33.56 2.48 32.22
N GLN A 242 33.48 1.14 32.28
CA GLN A 242 33.68 0.30 31.10
C GLN A 242 32.76 0.75 29.96
N ASP A 243 33.32 0.95 28.76
CA ASP A 243 32.55 1.31 27.57
C ASP A 243 31.94 0.05 26.96
N TRP A 244 30.61 0.01 26.87
CA TRP A 244 29.84 -1.12 26.37
C TRP A 244 29.50 -1.02 24.89
N ARG A 245 29.96 0.04 24.22
CA ARG A 245 29.75 0.22 22.78
C ARG A 245 30.62 -0.76 21.99
N ASN A 246 30.17 -1.08 20.79
CA ASN A 246 30.96 -1.86 19.85
C ASN A 246 32.26 -1.11 19.52
N GLN A 247 33.36 -1.86 19.44
CA GLN A 247 34.61 -1.31 18.96
C GLN A 247 34.45 -0.86 17.51
N TYR A 248 35.17 0.20 17.13
CA TYR A 248 35.16 0.67 15.76
C TYR A 248 35.72 -0.40 14.82
N GLU A 249 34.96 -0.68 13.77
CA GLU A 249 35.34 -1.55 12.66
C GLU A 249 35.49 -0.69 11.40
N GLU A 250 36.52 -0.97 10.59
CA GLU A 250 36.68 -0.29 9.32
C GLU A 250 35.54 -0.69 8.36
N PRO A 251 35.04 0.25 7.54
CA PRO A 251 33.97 -0.04 6.59
C PRO A 251 34.35 -1.21 5.69
N SER A 252 33.40 -2.11 5.49
CA SER A 252 33.56 -3.18 4.51
C SER A 252 33.71 -2.60 3.10
N GLN A 253 34.26 -3.39 2.19
CA GLN A 253 34.38 -3.00 0.77
C GLN A 253 33.03 -2.59 0.16
N ASP A 254 31.95 -3.21 0.61
CA ASP A 254 30.59 -2.92 0.16
C ASP A 254 30.12 -1.56 0.65
N GLU A 255 30.32 -1.27 1.94
CA GLU A 255 29.99 0.03 2.53
C GLU A 255 30.85 1.15 1.93
N GLU A 256 32.15 0.93 1.73
CA GLU A 256 33.04 1.88 1.08
C GLU A 256 32.53 2.23 -0.32
N PHE A 257 32.15 1.20 -1.08
CA PHE A 257 31.59 1.35 -2.41
C PHE A 257 30.31 2.20 -2.40
N TYR A 258 29.37 1.93 -1.50
CA TYR A 258 28.12 2.69 -1.39
C TYR A 258 28.35 4.13 -0.87
N MET A 259 29.27 4.33 0.07
CA MET A 259 29.61 5.66 0.59
C MET A 259 30.21 6.58 -0.47
N ILE A 260 31.02 6.05 -1.40
CA ILE A 260 31.67 6.83 -2.46
C ILE A 260 30.74 6.99 -3.68
N SER A 261 30.05 5.93 -4.07
CA SER A 261 29.13 5.98 -5.22
C SER A 261 27.82 6.72 -4.93
N GLY A 262 27.37 6.73 -3.67
CA GLY A 262 26.05 7.24 -3.29
C GLY A 262 24.90 6.32 -3.71
N GLU A 263 25.20 5.13 -4.26
CA GLU A 263 24.23 4.12 -4.63
C GLU A 263 23.90 3.20 -3.46
N THR A 264 22.80 2.47 -3.55
CA THR A 264 22.42 1.42 -2.59
C THR A 264 22.34 0.08 -3.29
N GLU A 265 22.29 -1.01 -2.52
CA GLU A 265 22.04 -2.34 -3.06
C GLU A 265 20.70 -2.43 -3.81
N GLU A 266 19.74 -1.57 -3.49
CA GLU A 266 18.44 -1.55 -4.18
C GLU A 266 18.51 -0.90 -5.56
N THR A 267 19.33 0.14 -5.71
CA THR A 267 19.50 0.91 -6.94
C THR A 267 20.52 0.25 -7.87
N LEU A 268 21.64 -0.22 -7.32
CA LEU A 268 22.75 -0.82 -8.07
C LEU A 268 23.09 -2.22 -7.55
N ALA A 269 22.49 -3.23 -8.17
CA ALA A 269 22.77 -4.64 -7.89
C ALA A 269 22.83 -5.47 -9.18
N GLU A 270 23.44 -6.65 -9.06
CA GLU A 270 23.51 -7.61 -10.16
C GLU A 270 22.10 -7.98 -10.66
N GLY A 271 21.94 -8.00 -11.97
CA GLY A 271 20.68 -8.27 -12.64
C GLY A 271 19.72 -7.08 -12.77
N LYS A 272 20.03 -5.91 -12.19
CA LYS A 272 19.25 -4.68 -12.39
C LYS A 272 19.49 -4.13 -13.80
N ILE A 273 18.44 -3.54 -14.37
CA ILE A 273 18.52 -2.85 -15.66
C ILE A 273 18.79 -1.37 -15.41
N VAL A 274 19.81 -0.84 -16.07
CA VAL A 274 20.28 0.55 -15.95
C VAL A 274 20.45 1.16 -17.34
N GLN A 275 20.24 2.46 -17.45
CA GLN A 275 20.58 3.22 -18.65
C GLN A 275 22.00 3.73 -18.55
N VAL A 276 22.75 3.62 -19.64
CA VAL A 276 24.16 4.00 -19.70
C VAL A 276 24.42 4.80 -20.96
N THR A 277 25.30 5.79 -20.86
CA THR A 277 25.74 6.58 -22.01
C THR A 277 27.14 6.14 -22.43
N VAL A 278 27.31 5.77 -23.69
CA VAL A 278 28.61 5.37 -24.24
C VAL A 278 29.53 6.59 -24.25
N ARG A 279 30.66 6.51 -23.55
CA ARG A 279 31.67 7.59 -23.52
C ARG A 279 32.81 7.36 -24.50
N ARG A 280 33.21 6.10 -24.66
CA ARG A 280 34.32 5.73 -25.55
C ARG A 280 34.14 4.32 -26.06
N VAL A 281 34.33 4.12 -27.35
CA VAL A 281 34.24 2.78 -27.99
C VAL A 281 35.63 2.31 -28.40
N GLN A 282 35.90 1.02 -28.18
CA GLN A 282 37.08 0.31 -28.65
C GLN A 282 36.63 -0.97 -29.36
N ALA A 283 37.51 -1.58 -30.15
CA ALA A 283 37.17 -2.77 -30.96
C ALA A 283 36.48 -3.90 -30.15
N GLN A 284 36.94 -4.17 -28.92
CA GLN A 284 36.46 -5.27 -28.08
C GLN A 284 35.64 -4.85 -26.85
N LYS A 285 35.59 -3.56 -26.53
CA LYS A 285 34.82 -3.05 -25.37
C LYS A 285 34.34 -1.62 -25.58
N ALA A 286 33.18 -1.29 -25.03
CA ALA A 286 32.70 0.07 -24.86
C ALA A 286 32.79 0.48 -23.38
N ILE A 287 33.27 1.70 -23.14
CA ILE A 287 33.29 2.33 -21.82
C ILE A 287 32.08 3.25 -21.75
N CYS A 288 31.18 2.96 -20.83
CA CYS A 288 29.95 3.68 -20.63
C CYS A 288 29.99 4.43 -19.28
N GLY A 289 29.28 5.54 -19.19
CA GLY A 289 29.00 6.22 -17.92
C GLY A 289 27.58 5.92 -17.47
N LEU A 290 27.43 5.52 -16.20
CA LEU A 290 26.13 5.49 -15.54
C LEU A 290 25.77 6.92 -15.07
N GLU A 291 24.49 7.18 -14.83
CA GLU A 291 24.01 8.47 -14.26
C GLU A 291 24.63 8.77 -12.89
N SER A 292 24.95 7.72 -12.13
CA SER A 292 25.66 7.79 -10.85
C SER A 292 27.11 8.26 -10.95
N GLY A 293 27.63 8.45 -12.16
CA GLY A 293 29.04 8.79 -12.41
C GLY A 293 29.97 7.57 -12.45
N MET A 294 29.44 6.37 -12.22
CA MET A 294 30.19 5.11 -12.25
C MET A 294 30.60 4.71 -13.67
N THR A 295 31.73 4.00 -13.78
CA THR A 295 32.24 3.52 -15.07
C THR A 295 31.68 2.13 -15.38
N GLY A 296 30.84 2.07 -16.41
CA GLY A 296 30.33 0.86 -17.01
C GLY A 296 31.28 0.31 -18.07
N ILE A 297 31.44 -1.01 -18.13
CA ILE A 297 32.20 -1.70 -19.18
C ILE A 297 31.26 -2.68 -19.85
N LEU A 298 31.05 -2.47 -21.15
CA LEU A 298 30.30 -3.38 -22.03
C LEU A 298 31.30 -4.09 -22.94
N LEU A 299 31.43 -5.40 -22.80
CA LEU A 299 32.29 -6.22 -23.64
C LEU A 299 31.58 -6.56 -24.96
N LYS A 300 32.34 -6.80 -26.03
CA LYS A 300 31.80 -7.21 -27.34
C LYS A 300 30.90 -8.43 -27.24
N GLU A 301 31.35 -9.41 -26.48
CA GLU A 301 30.63 -10.66 -26.23
C GLU A 301 29.30 -10.44 -25.52
N ASP A 302 29.11 -9.32 -24.82
CA ASP A 302 27.95 -9.02 -23.99
C ASP A 302 26.99 -7.99 -24.65
N TYR A 303 27.29 -7.54 -25.88
CA TYR A 303 26.46 -6.57 -26.61
C TYR A 303 25.22 -7.17 -27.27
N THR A 304 25.38 -8.29 -27.99
CA THR A 304 24.30 -8.95 -28.73
C THR A 304 24.44 -10.47 -28.66
N ASP A 305 23.34 -11.20 -28.88
CA ASP A 305 23.35 -12.67 -28.87
C ASP A 305 24.17 -13.22 -30.06
N ASP A 306 24.12 -12.54 -31.21
CA ASP A 306 24.88 -12.85 -32.42
C ASP A 306 26.24 -12.11 -32.46
N TRP A 307 26.95 -12.07 -31.32
CA TRP A 307 28.19 -11.29 -31.17
C TRP A 307 29.31 -11.69 -32.16
N ARG A 308 29.22 -12.89 -32.74
CA ARG A 308 30.18 -13.39 -33.75
C ARG A 308 30.07 -12.66 -35.08
N ASP A 309 28.91 -12.10 -35.39
CA ASP A 309 28.65 -11.36 -36.63
C ASP A 309 29.09 -9.90 -36.54
N VAL A 310 29.38 -9.42 -35.32
CA VAL A 310 29.98 -8.10 -35.08
C VAL A 310 31.49 -8.24 -35.21
N ILE A 311 32.14 -7.48 -36.09
CA ILE A 311 33.60 -7.49 -36.24
C ILE A 311 34.22 -6.60 -35.15
N GLU A 312 33.77 -5.35 -35.06
CA GLU A 312 34.13 -4.42 -33.99
C GLU A 312 32.89 -3.73 -33.40
N LEU A 313 32.94 -3.39 -32.11
CA LEU A 313 31.86 -2.60 -31.48
C LEU A 313 31.74 -1.19 -32.08
N SER A 314 32.84 -0.63 -32.58
CA SER A 314 32.93 0.71 -33.19
C SER A 314 32.03 0.87 -34.41
N ASP A 315 31.67 -0.22 -35.09
CA ASP A 315 30.82 -0.19 -36.29
C ASP A 315 29.34 0.02 -35.95
N ARG A 316 28.95 -0.25 -34.70
CA ARG A 316 27.56 -0.28 -34.24
C ARG A 316 27.27 0.74 -33.15
N LEU A 317 28.25 1.05 -32.32
CA LEU A 317 28.13 1.99 -31.20
C LEU A 317 28.98 3.22 -31.45
N HIS A 318 28.41 4.38 -31.15
CA HIS A 318 29.06 5.67 -31.24
C HIS A 318 29.12 6.34 -29.85
N GLU A 319 30.08 7.24 -29.69
CA GLU A 319 30.17 8.04 -28.47
C GLU A 319 28.93 8.95 -28.35
N GLY A 320 28.29 8.94 -27.17
CA GLY A 320 27.04 9.62 -26.91
C GLY A 320 25.79 8.74 -26.99
N ASP A 321 25.88 7.52 -27.50
CA ASP A 321 24.74 6.61 -27.60
C ASP A 321 24.23 6.21 -26.20
N MET A 322 22.91 6.18 -26.02
CA MET A 322 22.26 5.67 -24.81
C MET A 322 21.86 4.22 -25.00
N LEU A 323 22.36 3.35 -24.13
CA LEU A 323 22.06 1.92 -24.11
C LEU A 323 21.31 1.56 -22.83
N THR A 324 20.38 0.61 -22.95
CA THR A 324 19.74 0.00 -21.79
C THR A 324 20.42 -1.35 -21.56
N CYS A 325 21.11 -1.48 -20.44
CA CYS A 325 21.91 -2.66 -20.13
C CYS A 325 21.53 -3.25 -18.78
N LYS A 326 21.71 -4.55 -18.62
CA LYS A 326 21.63 -5.25 -17.34
C LYS A 326 23.01 -5.31 -16.69
N ILE A 327 23.07 -5.14 -15.38
CA ILE A 327 24.29 -5.30 -14.59
C ILE A 327 24.62 -6.78 -14.51
N LYS A 328 25.78 -7.17 -15.02
CA LYS A 328 26.29 -8.55 -14.96
C LYS A 328 27.00 -8.82 -13.65
N SER A 329 27.93 -7.94 -13.29
CA SER A 329 28.68 -8.00 -12.04
C SER A 329 29.27 -6.64 -11.69
N ILE A 330 29.53 -6.44 -10.40
CA ILE A 330 30.07 -5.18 -9.88
C ILE A 330 31.44 -5.45 -9.25
N GLN A 331 32.50 -4.87 -9.81
CA GLN A 331 33.83 -4.88 -9.21
C GLN A 331 33.99 -3.69 -8.27
N LYS A 332 33.67 -3.92 -7.00
CA LYS A 332 33.63 -2.87 -5.97
C LYS A 332 35.00 -2.25 -5.68
N ASN A 333 36.09 -3.03 -5.68
CA ASN A 333 37.48 -2.52 -5.53
C ASN A 333 37.90 -1.47 -6.56
N ARG A 334 37.38 -1.57 -7.80
CA ARG A 334 37.78 -0.72 -8.93
C ARG A 334 36.70 0.27 -9.32
N TYR A 335 35.56 0.26 -8.61
CA TYR A 335 34.40 1.09 -8.94
C TYR A 335 33.95 0.89 -10.41
N GLN A 336 33.98 -0.35 -10.89
CA GLN A 336 33.64 -0.72 -12.27
C GLN A 336 32.43 -1.65 -12.31
N VAL A 337 31.50 -1.37 -13.23
CA VAL A 337 30.27 -2.13 -13.42
C VAL A 337 30.33 -2.84 -14.78
N PHE A 338 30.22 -4.16 -14.80
CA PHE A 338 30.14 -4.91 -16.05
C PHE A 338 28.69 -5.01 -16.53
N LEU A 339 28.49 -4.71 -17.80
CA LEU A 339 27.17 -4.54 -18.40
C LEU A 339 26.92 -5.59 -19.48
N VAL A 340 25.66 -5.96 -19.65
CA VAL A 340 25.17 -6.84 -20.72
C VAL A 340 23.98 -6.20 -21.41
N CYS A 341 23.98 -6.21 -22.74
CA CYS A 341 22.92 -5.68 -23.59
C CYS A 341 22.22 -6.76 -24.44
N LYS A 342 22.58 -8.04 -24.24
CA LYS A 342 21.97 -9.19 -24.93
C LYS A 342 20.46 -9.28 -24.72
N ASP A 343 19.71 -9.47 -25.80
CA ASP A 343 18.26 -9.65 -25.75
C ASP A 343 17.86 -10.86 -24.88
N SER A 344 18.61 -11.96 -24.95
CA SER A 344 18.40 -13.15 -24.12
C SER A 344 18.49 -12.85 -22.61
N GLU A 345 19.46 -12.05 -22.19
CA GLU A 345 19.69 -11.69 -20.79
C GLU A 345 18.78 -10.57 -20.28
N MET A 346 18.38 -9.66 -21.17
CA MET A 346 17.38 -8.64 -20.88
C MET A 346 16.00 -9.25 -20.61
N ARG A 347 15.69 -10.40 -21.24
CA ARG A 347 14.46 -11.17 -20.97
C ARG A 347 14.57 -12.11 -19.77
N SER A 348 15.79 -12.37 -19.27
CA SER A 348 16.01 -13.35 -18.19
C SER A 348 15.66 -12.76 -16.81
N ASN A 349 14.45 -13.02 -16.31
CA ASN A 349 14.03 -12.59 -14.96
C ASN A 349 14.55 -13.48 -13.81
N ARG A 350 15.67 -14.20 -14.01
CA ARG A 350 16.17 -15.21 -13.07
C ARG A 350 16.43 -14.67 -11.65
N LEU A 351 16.76 -13.38 -11.50
CA LEU A 351 17.06 -12.75 -10.21
C LEU A 351 15.87 -12.01 -9.56
N GLN A 352 14.81 -11.66 -10.31
CA GLN A 352 13.61 -11.02 -9.74
C GLN A 352 12.68 -12.03 -9.04
N ASN A 353 12.91 -13.33 -9.21
CA ASN A 353 12.04 -14.37 -8.63
C ASN A 353 12.28 -14.65 -7.14
N ASN A 354 13.33 -14.09 -6.53
CA ASN A 354 13.68 -14.34 -5.13
C ASN A 354 13.44 -13.14 -4.20
N ARG A 355 12.79 -12.06 -4.66
CA ARG A 355 12.22 -11.11 -3.71
C ARG A 355 10.99 -11.79 -3.11
N ASP A 356 11.00 -12.01 -1.80
CA ASP A 356 9.82 -12.42 -1.03
C ASP A 356 8.64 -11.54 -1.44
N ILE A 357 7.79 -12.10 -2.29
CA ILE A 357 6.53 -11.47 -2.65
C ILE A 357 5.69 -11.61 -1.40
N ASP A 358 5.31 -10.48 -0.81
CA ASP A 358 4.39 -10.44 0.32
C ASP A 358 3.17 -11.32 -0.02
N PRO A 359 2.83 -12.33 0.81
CA PRO A 359 1.68 -13.20 0.60
C PRO A 359 0.35 -12.45 0.45
N TYR A 360 0.26 -11.21 0.97
CA TYR A 360 -0.91 -10.35 0.82
C TYR A 360 -0.94 -9.59 -0.52
N TYR A 361 0.22 -9.46 -1.17
CA TYR A 361 0.39 -8.96 -2.54
C TYR A 361 0.64 -10.10 -3.51
N HIS A 362 -0.19 -11.13 -3.46
CA HIS A 362 -0.41 -11.98 -4.62
C HIS A 362 -1.11 -11.15 -5.72
N GLU A 363 -0.34 -10.35 -6.46
CA GLU A 363 -0.66 -10.24 -7.87
C GLU A 363 -0.50 -11.65 -8.42
N ASP A 364 -1.62 -12.31 -8.67
CA ASP A 364 -1.72 -13.56 -9.38
C ASP A 364 -0.75 -13.53 -10.58
N ARG A 365 0.44 -14.11 -10.41
CA ARG A 365 1.46 -14.26 -11.46
C ARG A 365 1.00 -15.17 -12.60
N SER A 366 -0.24 -15.67 -12.53
CA SER A 366 -1.00 -16.18 -13.66
C SER A 366 -1.32 -15.11 -14.72
N CYS A 367 -0.95 -13.84 -14.52
CA CYS A 367 -1.02 -12.81 -15.56
C CYS A 367 0.02 -13.00 -16.70
N PHE A 368 1.02 -13.88 -16.56
CA PHE A 368 1.98 -14.21 -17.64
C PHE A 368 1.56 -15.41 -18.52
N GLN A 369 0.27 -15.72 -18.64
CA GLN A 369 -0.27 -16.51 -19.76
C GLN A 369 -0.74 -15.60 -20.91
N SER A 370 -0.05 -14.49 -21.14
CA SER A 370 -0.62 -13.27 -21.74
C SER A 370 -0.87 -13.29 -23.25
N ASP A 371 -0.60 -14.37 -23.99
CA ASP A 371 -0.95 -14.45 -25.42
C ASP A 371 -1.97 -15.55 -25.73
N GLN A 372 -1.87 -16.73 -25.10
CA GLN A 372 -2.84 -17.82 -25.30
C GLN A 372 -4.17 -17.55 -24.60
N ASP A 373 -4.16 -16.98 -23.39
CA ASP A 373 -5.41 -16.64 -22.69
C ASP A 373 -6.07 -15.38 -23.25
N LYS A 374 -5.29 -14.43 -23.78
CA LYS A 374 -5.86 -13.33 -24.57
C LYS A 374 -6.54 -13.86 -25.84
N ALA A 375 -5.89 -14.76 -26.58
CA ALA A 375 -6.48 -15.37 -27.77
C ALA A 375 -7.70 -16.25 -27.44
N ARG A 376 -7.71 -16.94 -26.29
CA ARG A 376 -8.86 -17.72 -25.81
C ARG A 376 -10.00 -16.82 -25.39
N LYS A 377 -9.74 -15.76 -24.60
CA LYS A 377 -10.74 -14.75 -24.21
C LYS A 377 -11.25 -13.98 -25.41
N GLU A 378 -10.42 -13.63 -26.39
CA GLU A 378 -10.85 -13.00 -27.65
C GLU A 378 -11.70 -13.96 -28.49
N LYS A 379 -11.35 -15.24 -28.58
CA LYS A 379 -12.20 -16.26 -29.23
C LYS A 379 -13.52 -16.47 -28.49
N GLU A 380 -13.55 -16.37 -27.16
CA GLU A 380 -14.78 -16.43 -26.36
C GLU A 380 -15.62 -15.15 -26.48
N LEU A 381 -15.00 -13.98 -26.50
CA LEU A 381 -15.65 -12.69 -26.75
C LEU A 381 -16.19 -12.60 -28.19
N ALA A 382 -15.50 -13.19 -29.16
CA ALA A 382 -15.97 -13.30 -30.54
C ALA A 382 -17.15 -14.28 -30.70
N LYS A 383 -17.33 -15.22 -29.77
CA LYS A 383 -18.53 -16.09 -29.71
C LYS A 383 -19.73 -15.40 -29.09
N LYS A 384 -19.52 -14.39 -28.23
CA LYS A 384 -20.61 -13.66 -27.58
C LYS A 384 -21.21 -12.64 -28.56
N HIS A 385 -22.45 -12.86 -28.97
CA HIS A 385 -23.19 -12.02 -29.92
C HIS A 385 -23.64 -10.65 -29.35
N PHE A 386 -22.99 -10.17 -28.29
CA PHE A 386 -23.27 -8.87 -27.68
C PHE A 386 -21.98 -8.21 -27.18
N LYS A 387 -21.94 -6.87 -27.16
CA LYS A 387 -20.82 -6.11 -26.59
C LYS A 387 -21.02 -5.94 -25.07
N PRO A 388 -20.09 -6.39 -24.22
CA PRO A 388 -20.17 -6.18 -22.77
C PRO A 388 -20.28 -4.69 -22.40
N ARG A 389 -21.01 -4.39 -21.33
CA ARG A 389 -21.35 -3.03 -20.88
C ARG A 389 -20.72 -2.76 -19.50
N MET A 390 -20.22 -1.54 -19.29
CA MET A 390 -19.64 -1.10 -18.01
C MET A 390 -20.74 -0.54 -17.10
N ILE A 391 -21.53 -1.42 -16.51
CA ILE A 391 -22.72 -1.03 -15.76
C ILE A 391 -22.74 -1.80 -14.46
N VAL A 392 -22.69 -1.05 -13.36
CA VAL A 392 -22.75 -1.59 -12.02
C VAL A 392 -24.18 -1.41 -11.53
N HIS A 393 -24.98 -2.47 -11.62
CA HIS A 393 -26.36 -2.48 -11.13
C HIS A 393 -26.74 -3.91 -10.70
N PRO A 394 -27.39 -4.13 -9.54
CA PRO A 394 -27.69 -5.47 -9.03
C PRO A 394 -28.50 -6.36 -9.99
N ARG A 395 -29.39 -5.74 -10.77
CA ARG A 395 -30.25 -6.42 -11.77
C ARG A 395 -29.68 -6.41 -13.19
N PHE A 396 -28.43 -6.00 -13.39
CA PHE A 396 -27.78 -5.99 -14.70
C PHE A 396 -26.61 -6.98 -14.78
N GLN A 397 -26.60 -7.86 -15.79
CA GLN A 397 -25.48 -8.76 -16.04
C GLN A 397 -25.15 -8.85 -17.52
N ASN A 398 -23.85 -8.95 -17.83
CA ASN A 398 -23.35 -9.14 -19.20
C ASN A 398 -23.47 -10.61 -19.61
N ILE A 399 -24.70 -11.05 -19.87
CA ILE A 399 -25.03 -12.43 -20.25
C ILE A 399 -25.88 -12.48 -21.52
N THR A 400 -25.87 -13.61 -22.21
CA THR A 400 -26.70 -13.86 -23.40
C THR A 400 -28.18 -14.09 -23.04
N ALA A 401 -29.05 -14.22 -24.05
CA ALA A 401 -30.45 -14.59 -23.83
C ALA A 401 -30.60 -15.99 -23.21
N ASP A 402 -29.81 -16.95 -23.71
CA ASP A 402 -29.85 -18.35 -23.25
C ASP A 402 -29.29 -18.47 -21.83
N GLU A 403 -28.16 -17.82 -21.55
CA GLU A 403 -27.58 -17.73 -20.20
C GLU A 403 -28.54 -17.05 -19.21
N ALA A 404 -29.32 -16.05 -19.65
CA ALA A 404 -30.32 -15.42 -18.80
C ALA A 404 -31.52 -16.34 -18.50
N MET A 405 -31.92 -17.19 -19.45
CA MET A 405 -32.98 -18.18 -19.23
C MET A 405 -32.50 -19.30 -18.29
N GLU A 406 -31.25 -19.74 -18.42
CA GLU A 406 -30.61 -20.69 -17.50
C GLU A 406 -30.48 -20.08 -16.10
N PHE A 407 -29.99 -18.85 -15.98
CA PHE A 407 -29.87 -18.17 -14.68
C PHE A 407 -31.21 -17.97 -13.96
N LEU A 408 -32.31 -17.82 -14.71
CA LEU A 408 -33.65 -17.68 -14.16
C LEU A 408 -34.36 -19.02 -13.95
N SER A 409 -33.86 -20.15 -14.46
CA SER A 409 -34.58 -21.44 -14.39
C SER A 409 -34.89 -21.83 -12.96
N ASP A 410 -33.93 -21.62 -12.06
CA ASP A 410 -34.01 -22.08 -10.67
C ASP A 410 -34.68 -21.06 -9.73
N LYS A 411 -35.12 -19.91 -10.27
CA LYS A 411 -35.71 -18.81 -9.51
C LYS A 411 -37.23 -18.77 -9.56
N ASP A 412 -37.87 -18.02 -8.65
CA ASP A 412 -39.33 -17.92 -8.61
C ASP A 412 -39.94 -17.11 -9.78
N PRO A 413 -41.19 -17.40 -10.20
CA PRO A 413 -41.94 -16.57 -11.14
C PRO A 413 -42.02 -15.10 -10.70
N GLY A 414 -41.74 -14.19 -11.62
CA GLY A 414 -41.65 -12.75 -11.38
C GLY A 414 -40.22 -12.23 -11.25
N GLU A 415 -39.23 -13.11 -11.12
CA GLU A 415 -37.84 -12.71 -11.09
C GLU A 415 -37.34 -12.28 -12.47
N SER A 416 -36.48 -11.25 -12.52
CA SER A 416 -36.08 -10.57 -13.74
C SER A 416 -34.61 -10.19 -13.78
N ILE A 417 -34.07 -10.04 -14.99
CA ILE A 417 -32.70 -9.59 -15.21
C ILE A 417 -32.61 -8.74 -16.46
N ILE A 418 -31.81 -7.68 -16.39
CA ILE A 418 -31.51 -6.81 -17.53
C ILE A 418 -30.16 -7.23 -18.10
N ARG A 419 -30.12 -7.45 -19.41
CA ARG A 419 -28.92 -7.85 -20.14
C ARG A 419 -28.67 -6.97 -21.37
N PRO A 420 -27.44 -6.95 -21.90
CA PRO A 420 -27.17 -6.35 -23.21
C PRO A 420 -28.09 -6.93 -24.29
N SER A 421 -28.52 -6.07 -25.21
CA SER A 421 -29.26 -6.51 -26.40
C SER A 421 -28.30 -6.80 -27.55
N SER A 422 -28.59 -7.84 -28.32
CA SER A 422 -27.92 -8.12 -29.60
C SER A 422 -28.25 -7.08 -30.68
N ARG A 423 -29.28 -6.26 -30.48
CA ARG A 423 -29.68 -5.17 -31.41
C ARG A 423 -28.71 -3.99 -31.41
N GLY A 424 -27.76 -3.95 -30.48
CA GLY A 424 -26.70 -2.96 -30.43
C GLY A 424 -26.68 -2.13 -29.15
N PRO A 425 -25.75 -1.16 -29.06
CA PRO A 425 -25.44 -0.48 -27.82
C PRO A 425 -26.54 0.44 -27.31
N SER A 426 -27.53 0.80 -28.13
CA SER A 426 -28.66 1.64 -27.75
C SER A 426 -29.88 0.84 -27.26
N TYR A 427 -29.74 -0.48 -27.14
CA TYR A 427 -30.82 -1.37 -26.71
C TYR A 427 -30.36 -2.24 -25.54
N ARG A 428 -31.29 -2.54 -24.65
CA ARG A 428 -31.16 -3.56 -23.62
C ARG A 428 -32.39 -4.43 -23.62
N THR A 429 -32.27 -5.61 -23.04
CA THR A 429 -33.40 -6.51 -22.94
C THR A 429 -33.61 -6.90 -21.48
N LEU A 430 -34.79 -6.59 -20.97
CA LEU A 430 -35.30 -7.10 -19.71
C LEU A 430 -35.86 -8.51 -19.96
N THR A 431 -35.32 -9.51 -19.28
CA THR A 431 -35.84 -10.87 -19.28
C THR A 431 -36.57 -11.11 -17.97
N LEU A 432 -37.82 -11.54 -18.02
CA LEU A 432 -38.70 -11.81 -16.88
C LEU A 432 -39.17 -13.26 -16.91
N LYS A 433 -39.05 -13.99 -15.80
CA LYS A 433 -39.62 -15.34 -15.66
C LYS A 433 -41.13 -15.23 -15.43
N ILE A 434 -41.93 -15.75 -16.36
CA ILE A 434 -43.40 -15.80 -16.24
C ILE A 434 -43.82 -17.09 -15.53
N ASN A 435 -43.25 -18.22 -15.96
CA ASN A 435 -43.42 -19.53 -15.35
C ASN A 435 -42.24 -20.43 -15.77
N ASP A 436 -42.15 -21.63 -15.21
CA ASP A 436 -41.14 -22.61 -15.62
C ASP A 436 -41.18 -22.88 -17.14
N GLY A 437 -40.04 -22.64 -17.79
CA GLY A 437 -39.90 -22.74 -19.24
C GLY A 437 -40.53 -21.61 -20.06
N VAL A 438 -41.09 -20.57 -19.44
CA VAL A 438 -41.71 -19.42 -20.13
C VAL A 438 -41.11 -18.10 -19.65
N TYR A 439 -40.39 -17.43 -20.54
CA TYR A 439 -39.70 -16.17 -20.27
C TYR A 439 -40.19 -15.07 -21.21
N ALA A 440 -40.47 -13.88 -20.66
CA ALA A 440 -40.83 -12.70 -21.42
C ALA A 440 -39.60 -11.81 -21.60
N HIS A 441 -39.36 -11.34 -22.83
CA HIS A 441 -38.23 -10.46 -23.14
C HIS A 441 -38.73 -9.11 -23.61
N LYS A 442 -38.39 -8.02 -22.92
CA LYS A 442 -38.80 -6.66 -23.27
C LYS A 442 -37.60 -5.80 -23.60
N ASP A 443 -37.61 -5.21 -24.80
CA ASP A 443 -36.57 -4.27 -25.21
C ASP A 443 -36.75 -2.89 -24.54
N ILE A 444 -35.65 -2.39 -23.98
CA ILE A 444 -35.48 -1.05 -23.42
C ILE A 444 -34.59 -0.26 -24.38
N VAL A 445 -35.12 0.85 -24.92
CA VAL A 445 -34.40 1.72 -25.85
C VAL A 445 -33.74 2.85 -25.07
N GLU A 446 -32.43 3.03 -25.23
CA GLU A 446 -31.66 4.06 -24.54
C GLU A 446 -31.51 5.31 -25.41
N GLY A 447 -31.97 6.45 -24.90
CA GLY A 447 -31.83 7.77 -25.52
C GLY A 447 -30.74 8.64 -24.89
N GLY A 448 -30.37 9.72 -25.59
CA GLY A 448 -29.47 10.75 -25.05
C GLY A 448 -28.00 10.36 -24.93
N LYS A 449 -27.51 9.41 -25.75
CA LYS A 449 -26.10 9.00 -25.78
C LYS A 449 -25.26 9.95 -26.63
N GLU A 450 -24.14 10.41 -26.08
CA GLU A 450 -23.16 11.22 -26.83
C GLU A 450 -22.32 10.30 -27.72
N HIS A 451 -22.27 10.59 -29.02
CA HIS A 451 -21.50 9.84 -30.03
C HIS A 451 -20.04 10.31 -30.14
N LYS A 452 -19.43 10.75 -29.02
CA LYS A 452 -18.06 11.27 -29.02
C LYS A 452 -17.02 10.14 -28.96
N ASP A 453 -17.24 9.13 -28.10
CA ASP A 453 -16.30 8.02 -27.88
C ASP A 453 -17.00 6.64 -27.84
N ILE A 454 -16.27 5.55 -28.11
CA ILE A 454 -16.81 4.17 -28.01
C ILE A 454 -17.23 3.86 -26.56
N THR A 455 -16.53 4.41 -25.57
CA THR A 455 -16.83 4.24 -24.14
C THR A 455 -18.12 4.95 -23.71
N SER A 456 -18.45 6.12 -24.29
CA SER A 456 -19.70 6.82 -23.99
C SER A 456 -20.92 6.04 -24.50
N LEU A 457 -20.79 5.31 -25.61
CA LEU A 457 -21.82 4.42 -26.12
C LEU A 457 -22.07 3.20 -25.22
N LEU A 458 -21.08 2.78 -24.43
CA LEU A 458 -21.14 1.63 -23.53
C LEU A 458 -21.78 1.92 -22.16
N ARG A 459 -21.98 3.20 -21.81
CA ARG A 459 -22.67 3.64 -20.58
C ARG A 459 -24.20 3.65 -20.72
N ILE A 460 -24.90 3.79 -19.60
CA ILE A 460 -26.36 4.00 -19.56
C ILE A 460 -26.69 5.33 -20.26
N GLY A 461 -27.73 5.33 -21.10
CA GLY A 461 -28.24 6.55 -21.74
C GLY A 461 -28.92 7.49 -20.74
N LYS A 462 -29.14 8.75 -21.11
CA LYS A 462 -29.82 9.72 -20.24
C LYS A 462 -31.31 9.42 -20.05
N THR A 463 -31.90 8.65 -20.96
CA THR A 463 -33.31 8.23 -20.88
C THR A 463 -33.44 6.78 -21.34
N LEU A 464 -34.38 6.06 -20.74
CA LEU A 464 -34.75 4.69 -21.09
C LEU A 464 -36.22 4.69 -21.53
N LYS A 465 -36.55 4.01 -22.63
CA LYS A 465 -37.93 3.93 -23.15
C LYS A 465 -38.38 2.50 -23.29
N ILE A 466 -39.57 2.20 -22.80
CA ILE A 466 -40.24 0.90 -22.95
C ILE A 466 -41.64 1.14 -23.50
N GLY A 467 -41.84 0.85 -24.80
CA GLY A 467 -43.09 1.22 -25.47
C GLY A 467 -43.25 2.74 -25.53
N ASP A 468 -44.36 3.26 -25.00
CA ASP A 468 -44.65 4.69 -24.94
C ASP A 468 -44.16 5.35 -23.63
N ASP A 469 -43.73 4.56 -22.65
CA ASP A 469 -43.30 5.06 -21.34
C ASP A 469 -41.80 5.37 -21.33
N THR A 470 -41.43 6.46 -20.64
CA THR A 470 -40.04 6.94 -20.50
C THR A 470 -39.61 6.95 -19.04
N PHE A 471 -38.36 6.54 -18.79
CA PHE A 471 -37.74 6.37 -17.48
C PHE A 471 -36.35 7.02 -17.47
N GLU A 472 -35.88 7.43 -16.30
CA GLU A 472 -34.61 8.10 -16.08
C GLU A 472 -33.46 7.09 -15.87
N ASP A 473 -33.68 6.07 -15.05
CA ASP A 473 -32.70 5.05 -14.72
C ASP A 473 -33.30 3.62 -14.64
N LEU A 474 -32.46 2.63 -14.30
CA LEU A 474 -32.89 1.25 -14.23
C LEU A 474 -33.76 0.96 -12.99
N ASP A 475 -33.55 1.68 -11.88
CA ASP A 475 -34.32 1.49 -10.66
C ASP A 475 -35.77 1.97 -10.89
N GLU A 476 -35.96 3.10 -11.57
CA GLU A 476 -37.29 3.57 -11.97
C GLU A 476 -38.00 2.58 -12.91
N VAL A 477 -37.27 1.94 -13.82
CA VAL A 477 -37.81 0.87 -14.67
C VAL A 477 -38.29 -0.32 -13.81
N MET A 478 -37.53 -0.69 -12.78
CA MET A 478 -37.94 -1.76 -11.88
C MET A 478 -39.23 -1.38 -11.14
N ASP A 479 -39.26 -0.21 -10.52
CA ASP A 479 -40.36 0.24 -9.67
C ASP A 479 -41.65 0.54 -10.44
N ARG A 480 -41.56 1.21 -11.59
CA ARG A 480 -42.74 1.67 -12.35
C ARG A 480 -43.22 0.68 -13.41
N TYR A 481 -42.34 -0.21 -13.89
CA TYR A 481 -42.70 -1.16 -14.95
C TYR A 481 -42.67 -2.61 -14.46
N VAL A 482 -41.59 -3.06 -13.83
CA VAL A 482 -41.42 -4.48 -13.48
C VAL A 482 -42.28 -4.87 -12.28
N ASP A 483 -42.21 -4.12 -11.19
CA ASP A 483 -42.89 -4.47 -9.94
C ASP A 483 -44.42 -4.56 -10.08
N PRO A 484 -45.11 -3.60 -10.75
CA PRO A 484 -46.55 -3.73 -11.01
C PRO A 484 -46.87 -4.93 -11.91
N LEU A 485 -46.01 -5.20 -12.90
CA LEU A 485 -46.17 -6.34 -13.81
C LEU A 485 -46.05 -7.67 -13.04
N VAL A 486 -45.09 -7.78 -12.13
CA VAL A 486 -44.88 -8.95 -11.26
C VAL A 486 -46.03 -9.11 -10.26
N ALA A 487 -46.55 -8.01 -9.71
CA ALA A 487 -47.71 -8.04 -8.84
C ALA A 487 -48.94 -8.62 -9.56
N HIS A 488 -49.22 -8.14 -10.78
CA HIS A 488 -50.31 -8.68 -11.61
C HIS A 488 -50.05 -10.13 -12.06
N LEU A 489 -48.80 -10.50 -12.36
CA LEU A 489 -48.42 -11.88 -12.65
C LEU A 489 -48.78 -12.79 -11.47
N LYS A 490 -48.31 -12.46 -10.27
CA LYS A 490 -48.56 -13.23 -9.04
C LYS A 490 -50.05 -13.27 -8.71
N ALA A 491 -50.78 -12.18 -8.92
CA ALA A 491 -52.24 -12.16 -8.75
C ALA A 491 -52.95 -13.17 -9.66
N MET A 492 -52.53 -13.28 -10.93
CA MET A 492 -53.12 -14.25 -11.87
C MET A 492 -52.74 -15.70 -11.53
N LEU A 493 -51.48 -15.95 -11.17
CA LEU A 493 -51.02 -17.28 -10.77
C LEU A 493 -51.72 -17.80 -9.51
N ASN A 494 -52.09 -16.91 -8.59
CA ASN A 494 -52.79 -17.23 -7.36
C ASN A 494 -54.33 -17.16 -7.48
N TYR A 495 -54.86 -16.85 -8.66
CA TYR A 495 -56.31 -16.73 -8.84
C TYR A 495 -57.01 -18.10 -8.76
N ARG A 496 -58.18 -18.16 -8.10
CA ARG A 496 -58.92 -19.41 -7.81
C ARG A 496 -59.25 -20.31 -9.02
N LYS A 497 -59.32 -19.75 -10.23
CA LYS A 497 -59.59 -20.48 -11.48
C LYS A 497 -58.35 -20.66 -12.35
N PHE A 498 -57.16 -20.36 -11.82
CA PHE A 498 -55.89 -20.65 -12.48
C PHE A 498 -55.56 -22.14 -12.36
N ARG A 499 -55.12 -22.75 -13.47
CA ARG A 499 -54.70 -24.15 -13.54
C ARG A 499 -53.27 -24.20 -14.07
N LYS A 500 -52.41 -24.96 -13.37
CA LYS A 500 -51.06 -25.29 -13.83
C LYS A 500 -51.14 -26.48 -14.78
N GLY A 501 -50.38 -26.44 -15.87
CA GLY A 501 -50.33 -27.51 -16.86
C GLY A 501 -50.24 -26.99 -18.29
N THR A 502 -50.00 -27.89 -19.23
CA THR A 502 -50.02 -27.56 -20.66
C THR A 502 -51.45 -27.25 -21.13
N LYS A 503 -51.59 -26.54 -22.26
CA LYS A 503 -52.90 -26.22 -22.86
C LYS A 503 -53.81 -27.46 -22.98
N ALA A 504 -53.25 -28.59 -23.42
CA ALA A 504 -53.99 -29.85 -23.58
C ALA A 504 -54.46 -30.44 -22.24
N GLU A 505 -53.64 -30.38 -21.18
CA GLU A 505 -54.02 -30.84 -19.85
C GLU A 505 -55.15 -29.99 -19.26
N VAL A 506 -55.05 -28.67 -19.42
CA VAL A 506 -56.10 -27.74 -18.95
C VAL A 506 -57.42 -27.99 -19.70
N ASP A 507 -57.36 -28.28 -21.00
CA ASP A 507 -58.55 -28.61 -21.79
C ASP A 507 -59.21 -29.89 -21.31
N GLU A 508 -58.43 -30.93 -21.02
CA GLU A 508 -58.97 -32.19 -20.53
C GLU A 508 -59.61 -32.05 -19.14
N LEU A 509 -58.97 -31.29 -18.24
CA LEU A 509 -59.56 -30.95 -16.94
C LEU A 509 -60.89 -30.21 -17.08
N LEU A 510 -60.98 -29.26 -18.03
CA LEU A 510 -62.21 -28.54 -18.30
C LEU A 510 -63.29 -29.42 -18.93
N ARG A 511 -62.92 -30.36 -19.80
CA ARG A 511 -63.87 -31.35 -20.36
C ARG A 511 -64.44 -32.24 -19.27
N MET A 512 -63.62 -32.70 -18.33
CA MET A 512 -64.09 -33.47 -17.17
C MET A 512 -65.04 -32.65 -16.28
N GLU A 513 -64.70 -31.41 -15.94
CA GLU A 513 -65.57 -30.52 -15.14
C GLU A 513 -66.89 -30.18 -15.88
N LYS A 514 -66.85 -30.10 -17.22
CA LYS A 514 -68.04 -29.89 -18.06
C LYS A 514 -68.93 -31.15 -18.15
N ALA A 515 -68.34 -32.33 -18.15
CA ALA A 515 -69.08 -33.59 -18.14
C ALA A 515 -69.82 -33.80 -16.80
N GLU A 516 -69.20 -33.39 -15.69
CA GLU A 516 -69.82 -33.42 -14.36
C GLU A 516 -70.95 -32.40 -14.22
N TYR A 517 -70.81 -31.20 -14.81
CA TYR A 517 -71.82 -30.14 -14.77
C TYR A 517 -72.19 -29.60 -16.18
N PRO A 518 -73.00 -30.33 -16.97
CA PRO A 518 -73.28 -29.98 -18.38
C PRO A 518 -73.91 -28.59 -18.59
N MET A 519 -74.71 -28.11 -17.62
CA MET A 519 -75.39 -26.81 -17.70
C MET A 519 -74.49 -25.62 -17.33
N ARG A 520 -73.30 -25.86 -16.76
CA ARG A 520 -72.37 -24.81 -16.34
C ARG A 520 -71.39 -24.46 -17.46
N ILE A 521 -71.10 -23.18 -17.64
CA ILE A 521 -69.95 -22.75 -18.47
C ILE A 521 -68.71 -22.87 -17.60
N VAL A 522 -67.82 -23.78 -17.98
CA VAL A 522 -66.56 -23.99 -17.27
C VAL A 522 -65.47 -23.18 -17.93
N TYR A 523 -64.67 -22.48 -17.14
CA TYR A 523 -63.53 -21.71 -17.61
C TYR A 523 -62.36 -21.80 -16.62
N SER A 524 -61.15 -21.64 -17.14
CA SER A 524 -59.92 -21.54 -16.35
C SER A 524 -58.91 -20.62 -17.03
N PHE A 525 -57.97 -20.12 -16.21
CA PHE A 525 -56.79 -19.42 -16.69
C PHE A 525 -55.60 -20.37 -16.70
N GLY A 526 -54.74 -20.25 -17.71
CA GLY A 526 -53.49 -20.98 -17.81
C GLY A 526 -52.38 -20.09 -18.36
N ILE A 527 -51.17 -20.65 -18.47
CA ILE A 527 -50.02 -19.97 -19.07
C ILE A 527 -50.00 -20.21 -20.58
N SER A 528 -49.74 -19.15 -21.34
CA SER A 528 -49.49 -19.27 -22.77
C SER A 528 -48.00 -19.55 -23.03
N HIS A 529 -47.69 -20.76 -23.48
CA HIS A 529 -46.35 -21.11 -23.98
C HIS A 529 -46.10 -20.57 -25.39
N GLU A 530 -47.17 -20.32 -26.16
CA GLU A 530 -47.10 -19.79 -27.53
C GLU A 530 -46.76 -18.29 -27.55
N HIS A 531 -47.21 -17.55 -26.52
CA HIS A 531 -47.09 -16.10 -26.43
C HIS A 531 -46.64 -15.67 -25.03
N PRO A 532 -45.31 -15.61 -24.77
CA PRO A 532 -44.78 -15.19 -23.49
C PRO A 532 -45.26 -13.78 -23.10
N GLY A 533 -45.68 -13.61 -21.83
CA GLY A 533 -46.31 -12.37 -21.35
C GLY A 533 -47.83 -12.28 -21.59
N THR A 534 -48.46 -13.37 -22.03
CA THR A 534 -49.91 -13.50 -22.07
C THR A 534 -50.38 -14.72 -21.28
N PHE A 535 -51.59 -14.64 -20.75
CA PHE A 535 -52.32 -15.74 -20.16
C PHE A 535 -53.36 -16.26 -21.15
N ILE A 536 -53.66 -17.56 -21.09
CA ILE A 536 -54.72 -18.17 -21.88
C ILE A 536 -55.96 -18.35 -21.00
N LEU A 537 -57.09 -17.82 -21.44
CA LEU A 537 -58.41 -18.07 -20.88
C LEU A 537 -59.07 -19.15 -21.72
N THR A 538 -59.20 -20.36 -21.17
CA THR A 538 -59.90 -21.45 -21.82
C THR A 538 -61.31 -21.57 -21.24
N TYR A 539 -62.33 -21.69 -22.10
CA TYR A 539 -63.71 -21.93 -21.67
C TYR A 539 -64.47 -22.87 -22.61
N ILE A 540 -65.38 -23.68 -22.05
CA ILE A 540 -66.26 -24.58 -22.81
C ILE A 540 -67.71 -24.12 -22.62
N ARG A 541 -68.33 -23.70 -23.73
CA ARG A 541 -69.75 -23.28 -23.75
C ARG A 541 -70.66 -24.48 -24.01
N SER A 542 -70.50 -25.10 -25.18
CA SER A 542 -71.24 -26.29 -25.63
C SER A 542 -70.39 -27.54 -25.51
N THR A 543 -69.51 -27.78 -26.50
CA THR A 543 -68.70 -29.02 -26.63
C THR A 543 -67.22 -28.74 -26.80
N ASN A 544 -66.85 -27.75 -27.62
CA ASN A 544 -65.45 -27.45 -27.92
C ASN A 544 -64.85 -26.42 -26.95
N PRO A 545 -63.59 -26.59 -26.50
CA PRO A 545 -62.87 -25.57 -25.77
C PRO A 545 -62.52 -24.40 -26.69
N HIS A 546 -62.76 -23.19 -26.20
CA HIS A 546 -62.35 -21.93 -26.82
C HIS A 546 -61.22 -21.32 -26.02
N HIS A 547 -60.27 -20.69 -26.71
CA HIS A 547 -59.11 -20.04 -26.10
C HIS A 547 -59.06 -18.57 -26.48
N GLU A 548 -58.92 -17.71 -25.48
CA GLU A 548 -58.63 -16.29 -25.69
C GLU A 548 -57.39 -15.87 -24.89
N TYR A 549 -56.66 -14.87 -25.40
CA TYR A 549 -55.42 -14.41 -24.79
C TYR A 549 -55.61 -13.12 -24.00
N ILE A 550 -55.01 -13.06 -22.82
CA ILE A 550 -55.02 -11.92 -21.93
C ILE A 550 -53.59 -11.40 -21.81
N GLY A 551 -53.35 -10.17 -22.26
CA GLY A 551 -52.04 -9.56 -22.16
C GLY A 551 -51.76 -9.03 -20.76
N LEU A 552 -50.56 -9.26 -20.26
CA LEU A 552 -50.09 -8.72 -18.98
C LEU A 552 -49.37 -7.39 -19.19
N TYR A 553 -49.79 -6.34 -18.49
CA TYR A 553 -49.20 -5.00 -18.54
C TYR A 553 -49.04 -4.42 -17.13
N PRO A 554 -48.18 -3.40 -16.94
CA PRO A 554 -48.02 -2.75 -15.63
C PRO A 554 -49.31 -2.08 -15.13
N LYS A 555 -50.22 -1.71 -16.03
CA LYS A 555 -51.54 -1.12 -15.74
C LYS A 555 -52.64 -2.18 -15.52
N GLY A 556 -52.30 -3.46 -15.52
CA GLY A 556 -53.24 -4.58 -15.35
C GLY A 556 -53.34 -5.50 -16.56
N PHE A 557 -54.52 -6.09 -16.76
CA PHE A 557 -54.80 -7.12 -17.76
C PHE A 557 -55.51 -6.55 -18.98
N ARG A 558 -54.98 -6.82 -20.18
CA ARG A 558 -55.60 -6.42 -21.44
C ARG A 558 -56.40 -7.57 -22.03
N PHE A 559 -57.71 -7.39 -22.18
CA PHE A 559 -58.60 -8.39 -22.77
C PHE A 559 -59.61 -7.72 -23.72
N ARG A 560 -59.76 -8.25 -24.94
CA ARG A 560 -60.63 -7.70 -26.00
C ARG A 560 -60.52 -6.16 -26.18
N LYS A 561 -59.29 -5.66 -26.28
CA LYS A 561 -58.93 -4.21 -26.42
C LYS A 561 -59.25 -3.32 -25.20
N LYS A 562 -59.78 -3.85 -24.11
CA LYS A 562 -59.98 -3.12 -22.85
C LYS A 562 -58.90 -3.47 -21.82
N MET A 563 -58.58 -2.51 -20.95
CA MET A 563 -57.68 -2.67 -19.82
C MET A 563 -58.49 -2.88 -18.54
N PHE A 564 -58.08 -3.85 -17.73
CA PHE A 564 -58.70 -4.18 -16.45
C PHE A 564 -57.63 -4.18 -15.36
N GLU A 565 -57.84 -3.42 -14.29
CA GLU A 565 -56.93 -3.37 -13.14
C GLU A 565 -56.96 -4.69 -12.35
N ASP A 566 -58.16 -5.26 -12.17
CA ASP A 566 -58.42 -6.45 -11.38
C ASP A 566 -58.93 -7.62 -12.22
N ILE A 567 -58.55 -8.84 -11.82
CA ILE A 567 -58.98 -10.09 -12.46
C ILE A 567 -60.50 -10.27 -12.32
N ASP A 568 -61.09 -9.90 -11.17
CA ASP A 568 -62.53 -10.05 -10.96
C ASP A 568 -63.35 -9.16 -11.91
N ARG A 569 -62.86 -7.94 -12.22
CA ARG A 569 -63.50 -7.06 -13.21
C ARG A 569 -63.39 -7.64 -14.63
N LEU A 570 -62.24 -8.23 -14.96
CA LEU A 570 -62.04 -8.93 -16.22
C LEU A 570 -63.00 -10.13 -16.34
N VAL A 571 -63.15 -10.92 -15.27
CA VAL A 571 -64.05 -12.07 -15.24
C VAL A 571 -65.52 -11.63 -15.34
N ALA A 572 -65.93 -10.59 -14.62
CA ALA A 572 -67.28 -10.04 -14.72
C ALA A 572 -67.58 -9.52 -16.13
N TYR A 573 -66.61 -8.89 -16.78
CA TYR A 573 -66.71 -8.48 -18.17
C TYR A 573 -66.84 -9.69 -19.11
N PHE A 574 -65.96 -10.68 -18.97
CA PHE A 574 -66.00 -11.92 -19.74
C PHE A 574 -67.36 -12.63 -19.62
N GLN A 575 -67.91 -12.74 -18.41
CA GLN A 575 -69.20 -13.38 -18.16
C GLN A 575 -70.37 -12.65 -18.81
N ARG A 576 -70.35 -11.31 -18.85
CA ARG A 576 -71.39 -10.48 -19.49
C ARG A 576 -71.29 -10.47 -21.01
N HIS A 577 -70.09 -10.65 -21.54
CA HIS A 577 -69.77 -10.53 -22.97
C HIS A 577 -69.41 -11.90 -23.60
N ILE A 578 -69.90 -12.99 -23.02
CA ILE A 578 -69.58 -14.33 -23.50
C ILE A 578 -70.21 -14.60 -24.89
N ASP A 579 -71.39 -14.02 -25.15
CA ASP A 579 -72.15 -14.20 -26.38
C ASP A 579 -71.84 -13.17 -27.47
N ASP A 580 -70.95 -12.21 -27.18
CA ASP A 580 -70.49 -11.25 -28.20
C ASP A 580 -69.78 -12.02 -29.34
N PRO A 581 -70.11 -11.74 -30.62
CA PRO A 581 -69.43 -12.35 -31.75
C PRO A 581 -67.92 -12.12 -31.68
N GLN A 582 -67.13 -13.16 -31.93
CA GLN A 582 -65.70 -13.00 -32.16
C GLN A 582 -65.52 -12.12 -33.41
N HIS A 583 -65.29 -10.83 -33.21
CA HIS A 583 -64.73 -10.03 -34.29
C HIS A 583 -63.32 -10.55 -34.53
N ASP A 584 -63.11 -11.14 -35.70
CA ASP A 584 -61.81 -11.44 -36.31
C ASP A 584 -60.95 -10.18 -36.29
N SER A 585 -60.30 -9.99 -35.15
CA SER A 585 -59.23 -9.06 -34.93
C SER A 585 -58.32 -9.76 -33.95
N ALA A 586 -57.61 -10.76 -34.48
CA ALA A 586 -56.27 -11.06 -34.01
C ALA A 586 -55.65 -9.72 -33.62
N PRO A 587 -55.21 -9.51 -32.37
CA PRO A 587 -54.63 -8.24 -31.98
C PRO A 587 -53.55 -7.93 -33.02
N SER A 588 -53.63 -6.76 -33.66
CA SER A 588 -52.60 -6.31 -34.59
C SER A 588 -51.27 -6.49 -33.88
N ILE A 589 -50.52 -7.50 -34.33
CA ILE A 589 -49.32 -8.03 -33.69
C ILE A 589 -48.24 -6.94 -33.62
N ARG A 590 -48.42 -5.80 -34.30
CA ARG A 590 -47.54 -4.63 -34.24
C ARG A 590 -47.44 -3.94 -32.87
N SER A 591 -48.41 -4.09 -31.95
CA SER A 591 -48.23 -3.57 -30.57
C SER A 591 -47.74 -4.63 -29.56
N VAL A 592 -47.56 -5.88 -30.02
CA VAL A 592 -47.09 -7.03 -29.21
C VAL A 592 -45.75 -7.58 -29.74
N ALA A 593 -45.29 -7.12 -30.90
CA ALA A 593 -44.00 -7.49 -31.50
C ALA A 593 -42.87 -6.58 -31.00
N ALA A 594 -42.24 -7.01 -29.91
CA ALA A 594 -40.79 -7.11 -29.85
C ALA A 594 -40.41 -8.26 -28.92
N MET A 595 -40.92 -9.46 -29.21
CA MET A 595 -40.47 -10.71 -28.58
C MET A 595 -40.20 -11.70 -29.72
N VAL A 596 -38.93 -11.98 -29.97
CA VAL A 596 -38.49 -12.92 -31.01
C VAL A 596 -38.41 -14.32 -30.39
N PRO A 597 -39.11 -15.34 -30.89
CA PRO A 597 -38.80 -16.72 -30.55
C PRO A 597 -37.61 -17.20 -31.42
N MET A 598 -36.49 -17.56 -30.80
CA MET A 598 -35.43 -18.32 -31.46
C MET A 598 -35.84 -19.80 -31.49
N ARG A 599 -35.95 -20.38 -32.67
CA ARG A 599 -36.12 -21.83 -32.88
C ARG A 599 -34.76 -22.40 -33.23
N SER A 600 -34.17 -23.19 -32.35
CA SER A 600 -32.95 -23.97 -32.64
C SER A 600 -33.30 -25.22 -33.45
N PRO A 601 -32.64 -25.51 -34.59
CA PRO A 601 -32.69 -26.84 -35.17
C PRO A 601 -31.61 -27.71 -34.52
N ALA A 602 -32.03 -28.79 -33.87
CA ALA A 602 -31.12 -29.84 -33.42
C ALA A 602 -31.32 -31.12 -34.25
N ALA A 603 -30.18 -31.76 -34.50
CA ALA A 603 -29.96 -33.19 -34.72
C ALA A 603 -30.38 -33.83 -36.06
N GLY A 604 -29.36 -34.35 -36.76
CA GLY A 604 -29.47 -35.39 -37.78
C GLY A 604 -28.08 -35.88 -38.12
N GLY A 605 -27.69 -37.03 -37.56
CA GLY A 605 -26.38 -37.63 -37.76
C GLY A 605 -26.32 -38.64 -38.92
N SER A 606 -25.07 -38.94 -39.26
CA SER A 606 -24.53 -40.18 -39.86
C SER A 606 -24.37 -40.31 -41.38
N SER A 607 -23.13 -40.70 -41.70
CA SER A 607 -22.64 -41.62 -42.74
C SER A 607 -22.68 -41.22 -44.21
N GLY A 608 -21.46 -41.04 -44.77
CA GLY A 608 -20.87 -42.06 -45.63
C GLY A 608 -20.93 -41.83 -47.15
N ALA A 609 -19.75 -42.03 -47.75
CA ALA A 609 -19.48 -42.41 -49.14
C ALA A 609 -19.12 -41.32 -50.17
N SER A 610 -18.09 -41.72 -50.91
CA SER A 610 -17.26 -41.12 -51.94
C SER A 610 -17.91 -41.08 -53.34
N VAL A 611 -17.11 -40.58 -54.30
CA VAL A 611 -17.31 -40.53 -55.77
C VAL A 611 -18.08 -39.28 -56.19
N GLY A 612 -17.68 -38.45 -57.15
CA GLY A 612 -16.68 -38.51 -58.20
C GLY A 612 -17.22 -37.68 -59.37
N SER A 613 -16.34 -36.93 -60.03
CA SER A 613 -16.42 -36.56 -61.45
C SER A 613 -17.72 -35.94 -62.02
N GLY A 614 -17.69 -34.62 -62.24
CA GLY A 614 -17.46 -34.11 -63.60
C GLY A 614 -18.64 -33.75 -64.53
N TRP A 615 -18.49 -32.55 -65.11
CA TRP A 615 -18.88 -32.12 -66.47
C TRP A 615 -20.36 -31.80 -66.70
N GLY A 616 -20.77 -30.76 -67.43
CA GLY A 616 -20.11 -29.73 -68.25
C GLY A 616 -21.14 -28.62 -68.54
N GLY A 617 -20.75 -27.37 -68.73
CA GLY A 617 -20.48 -26.75 -70.04
C GLY A 617 -21.50 -25.63 -70.28
N GLY A 618 -21.25 -24.49 -70.93
CA GLY A 618 -20.08 -23.91 -71.58
C GLY A 618 -20.33 -22.39 -71.70
N SER A 619 -19.28 -21.55 -71.70
CA SER A 619 -18.70 -20.89 -72.90
C SER A 619 -19.66 -19.84 -73.51
N ASN A 620 -19.36 -18.54 -73.66
CA ASN A 620 -18.19 -17.82 -74.19
C ASN A 620 -18.50 -16.30 -74.01
N SER A 621 -17.62 -15.29 -74.03
CA SER A 621 -16.25 -15.07 -74.54
C SER A 621 -15.64 -13.94 -73.67
N GLU A 622 -14.43 -14.09 -73.12
CA GLU A 622 -13.11 -13.79 -73.70
C GLU A 622 -12.72 -12.30 -73.74
N GLY A 623 -11.56 -11.99 -73.12
CA GLY A 623 -10.69 -10.89 -73.61
C GLY A 623 -10.22 -9.80 -72.62
N GLY A 624 -9.20 -10.10 -71.82
CA GLY A 624 -7.95 -9.29 -71.80
C GLY A 624 -7.85 -7.92 -71.09
N ARG A 625 -7.22 -7.95 -69.91
CA ARG A 625 -6.08 -7.13 -69.42
C ARG A 625 -6.15 -5.57 -69.34
N ARG A 626 -5.74 -5.12 -68.12
CA ARG A 626 -4.89 -3.95 -67.74
C ARG A 626 -5.54 -2.58 -67.45
N SER A 627 -5.31 -2.16 -66.20
CA SER A 627 -4.77 -0.88 -65.71
C SER A 627 -5.53 0.45 -65.87
N HIS A 628 -5.65 1.10 -64.70
CA HIS A 628 -5.63 2.53 -64.38
C HIS A 628 -6.81 3.45 -64.70
N SER A 629 -6.96 4.38 -63.74
CA SER A 629 -7.30 5.79 -63.88
C SER A 629 -8.77 6.17 -63.91
N TYR A 630 -9.20 6.86 -62.85
CA TYR A 630 -10.00 8.07 -63.02
C TYR A 630 -9.45 9.15 -62.10
N ASP A 631 -9.18 10.30 -62.70
CA ASP A 631 -8.84 11.57 -62.09
C ASP A 631 -9.75 12.62 -62.75
N ARG A 632 -9.92 13.77 -62.07
CA ARG A 632 -10.61 15.03 -62.45
C ARG A 632 -12.13 15.11 -62.28
N ASP A 633 -12.73 16.22 -61.81
CA ASP A 633 -12.34 17.64 -61.69
C ASP A 633 -12.78 18.23 -60.31
N ARG A 634 -12.02 19.06 -59.57
CA ARG A 634 -11.54 20.47 -59.71
C ARG A 634 -12.56 21.60 -59.45
N SER A 635 -12.31 22.37 -58.38
CA SER A 635 -12.29 23.86 -58.28
C SER A 635 -12.00 24.24 -56.81
N SER A 636 -10.80 24.71 -56.40
CA SER A 636 -10.08 25.99 -56.59
C SER A 636 -10.31 27.07 -55.48
N THR A 637 -9.48 27.03 -54.42
CA THR A 637 -8.51 28.06 -53.87
C THR A 637 -8.84 29.57 -53.79
N PRO A 638 -8.02 30.47 -53.14
CA PRO A 638 -6.82 30.32 -52.26
C PRO A 638 -6.65 31.33 -51.06
N GLY A 639 -5.60 31.08 -50.24
CA GLY A 639 -4.70 32.11 -49.64
C GLY A 639 -4.80 32.30 -48.11
N SER A 640 -3.76 32.51 -47.30
CA SER A 640 -2.30 32.65 -47.49
C SER A 640 -1.56 32.70 -46.13
N ARG A 641 -0.58 31.82 -45.96
CA ARG A 641 0.82 32.03 -45.47
C ARG A 641 1.24 33.02 -44.34
N THR A 642 2.20 32.54 -43.53
CA THR A 642 3.21 33.22 -42.63
C THR A 642 2.72 33.65 -41.24
N GLY A 643 3.47 33.56 -40.13
CA GLY A 643 4.91 33.33 -39.92
C GLY A 643 5.27 33.10 -38.44
N ARG A 644 6.58 32.94 -38.22
CA ARG A 644 7.33 32.60 -36.99
C ARG A 644 7.69 33.88 -36.20
N GLY A 645 7.86 33.84 -34.88
CA GLY A 645 8.55 34.91 -34.14
C GLY A 645 8.31 34.99 -32.63
N GLU A 646 9.41 35.06 -31.86
CA GLU A 646 9.52 35.15 -30.40
C GLU A 646 9.53 36.60 -29.84
N TYR A 647 9.41 36.69 -28.50
CA TYR A 647 9.91 37.70 -27.54
C TYR A 647 9.20 39.05 -27.27
N ARG A 648 8.96 39.26 -25.94
CA ARG A 648 9.20 40.44 -25.06
C ARG A 648 8.05 41.38 -24.59
N SER A 649 7.83 41.33 -23.27
CA SER A 649 8.01 42.40 -22.24
C SER A 649 6.84 43.26 -21.71
N ASN A 650 6.99 43.54 -20.40
CA ASN A 650 6.38 44.55 -19.49
C ASN A 650 5.02 44.20 -18.88
N GLY A 651 4.74 44.42 -17.58
CA GLY A 651 5.44 45.10 -16.49
C GLY A 651 4.42 45.79 -15.55
N ASN A 652 4.74 45.88 -14.26
CA ASN A 652 4.08 46.63 -13.15
C ASN A 652 2.86 46.01 -12.43
N GLN A 653 2.95 45.82 -11.10
CA GLN A 653 2.54 46.87 -10.13
C GLN A 653 2.91 46.53 -8.67
N ASP A 654 3.01 47.63 -7.92
CA ASP A 654 3.62 47.88 -6.61
C ASP A 654 3.05 47.19 -5.36
N GLU A 655 3.91 47.17 -4.34
CA GLU A 655 3.69 46.73 -2.96
C GLU A 655 3.10 47.82 -2.02
N HIS A 656 2.41 47.31 -0.99
CA HIS A 656 2.31 47.80 0.42
C HIS A 656 1.37 48.98 0.79
N PRO A 657 0.99 49.16 2.08
CA PRO A 657 0.90 48.24 3.24
C PRO A 657 -0.37 48.50 4.15
N ARG A 658 -0.34 47.96 5.40
CA ARG A 658 -1.20 48.16 6.60
C ARG A 658 -2.17 46.98 6.84
N GLY A 659 -2.43 46.48 8.04
CA GLY A 659 -2.23 46.93 9.43
C GLY A 659 -3.34 46.28 10.27
N VAL A 660 -3.02 45.83 11.48
CA VAL A 660 -3.81 45.04 12.47
C VAL A 660 -5.23 45.60 12.75
N PRO A 661 -6.18 44.78 13.28
CA PRO A 661 -6.43 44.83 14.74
C PRO A 661 -6.93 43.49 15.40
N ARG A 662 -6.60 43.30 16.70
CA ARG A 662 -7.39 42.51 17.70
C ARG A 662 -8.49 43.44 18.31
N PRO A 663 -9.29 43.12 19.37
CA PRO A 663 -9.72 41.87 20.04
C PRO A 663 -11.26 41.82 20.39
N TYR A 664 -11.79 40.65 20.80
CA TYR A 664 -12.94 40.45 21.75
C TYR A 664 -12.83 38.98 22.25
N GLY A 665 -13.12 38.53 23.47
CA GLY A 665 -13.72 39.12 24.66
C GLY A 665 -14.69 38.12 25.36
N ARG A 666 -14.19 37.40 26.40
CA ARG A 666 -14.89 36.73 27.54
C ARG A 666 -15.76 35.46 27.36
N GLY A 667 -15.54 34.51 28.29
CA GLY A 667 -16.55 33.56 28.80
C GLY A 667 -15.97 32.48 29.73
N ARG A 668 -16.20 32.60 31.04
CA ARG A 668 -15.77 31.67 32.12
C ARG A 668 -16.74 30.50 32.31
N GLY A 669 -16.20 29.33 32.64
CA GLY A 669 -16.83 28.22 33.38
C GLY A 669 -15.81 27.06 33.38
N GLY A 670 -15.28 26.54 34.48
CA GLY A 670 -15.84 26.36 35.81
C GLY A 670 -16.02 24.85 36.04
N GLY A 671 -14.93 24.08 36.13
CA GLY A 671 -14.96 22.63 36.37
C GLY A 671 -13.69 22.18 37.07
N ARG A 672 -13.78 22.00 38.40
CA ARG A 672 -12.77 21.36 39.24
C ARG A 672 -12.69 19.88 38.87
N VAL A 673 -11.49 19.38 38.56
CA VAL A 673 -11.16 17.97 38.74
C VAL A 673 -9.84 17.92 39.51
N THR A 674 -9.91 17.20 40.62
CA THR A 674 -8.93 17.02 41.67
C THR A 674 -7.62 16.43 41.18
N GLU A 675 -6.51 17.05 41.61
CA GLU A 675 -5.21 16.40 41.72
C GLU A 675 -5.36 15.13 42.58
N GLN A 676 -5.07 13.97 41.99
CA GLN A 676 -4.59 12.82 42.74
C GLN A 676 -3.19 12.49 42.24
N ALA A 677 -2.25 12.64 43.16
CA ALA A 677 -0.88 12.22 43.05
C ALA A 677 -0.81 10.73 42.69
N VAL A 678 -0.08 10.41 41.62
CA VAL A 678 0.42 9.06 41.37
C VAL A 678 1.91 9.09 41.61
N LEU A 679 2.26 8.95 42.89
CA LEU A 679 3.52 8.36 43.32
C LEU A 679 3.43 6.87 42.96
N LEU A 680 4.13 6.43 41.91
CA LEU A 680 4.37 5.02 41.67
C LEU A 680 5.81 4.81 41.23
N SER A 681 6.62 4.47 42.25
CA SER A 681 7.61 3.39 42.25
C SER A 681 8.28 3.08 40.89
N MET A 682 9.40 3.74 40.61
CA MET A 682 10.48 3.19 39.77
C MET A 682 11.25 2.13 40.55
N LYS A 683 10.58 1.03 40.88
CA LYS A 683 11.20 -0.23 41.28
C LYS A 683 10.57 -1.32 40.43
N ASP A 684 11.42 -2.19 39.92
CA ASP A 684 11.10 -3.37 39.11
C ASP A 684 10.83 -3.08 37.63
N LYS A 685 11.93 -2.98 36.86
CA LYS A 685 12.13 -3.63 35.55
C LYS A 685 13.50 -3.23 35.00
N TYR A 686 14.55 -3.97 35.39
CA TYR A 686 15.78 -4.06 34.61
C TYR A 686 16.27 -5.51 34.59
N CYS A 687 16.45 -6.01 33.36
CA CYS A 687 17.05 -7.27 32.89
C CYS A 687 16.28 -8.59 33.13
N PRO A 688 16.24 -9.47 32.10
CA PRO A 688 17.45 -10.15 31.65
C PRO A 688 17.66 -10.12 30.13
N PHE A 689 18.86 -9.76 29.66
CA PHE A 689 19.34 -10.26 28.37
C PHE A 689 20.39 -11.34 28.64
N THR A 690 19.90 -12.57 28.63
CA THR A 690 20.68 -13.78 28.44
C THR A 690 21.13 -13.86 26.99
N GLU A 691 22.38 -14.27 26.78
CA GLU A 691 22.88 -14.75 25.49
C GLU A 691 21.98 -15.89 24.99
N LYS A 692 21.27 -15.65 23.89
CA LYS A 692 20.84 -16.71 22.98
C LYS A 692 21.10 -16.27 21.55
N THR A 693 22.18 -16.82 21.02
CA THR A 693 22.39 -17.07 19.60
C THR A 693 21.14 -17.69 19.00
N LEU A 694 20.40 -16.92 18.18
CA LEU A 694 19.35 -17.43 17.32
C LEU A 694 19.97 -17.79 15.97
N THR A 695 20.14 -19.08 15.73
CA THR A 695 20.42 -19.63 14.40
C THR A 695 19.11 -19.71 13.59
N PRO A 696 19.13 -19.45 12.28
CA PRO A 696 17.93 -19.46 11.46
C PRO A 696 17.70 -20.87 10.90
N LYS A 697 16.96 -21.73 11.61
CA LYS A 697 16.29 -22.89 11.02
C LYS A 697 14.99 -23.19 11.74
N GLN A 698 13.95 -23.46 10.94
CA GLN A 698 12.61 -23.96 11.28
C GLN A 698 11.51 -22.91 11.47
N PHE A 699 10.99 -22.44 10.34
CA PHE A 699 9.54 -22.39 10.14
C PHE A 699 9.23 -23.14 8.84
N HIS A 700 8.39 -24.16 8.96
CA HIS A 700 7.67 -24.83 7.88
C HIS A 700 6.19 -24.77 8.23
#